data_AF-A0A212JTT6-F1
#
_entry.id   AF-A0A212JTT6-F1
#
_cell.length_a   1.000
_cell.length_b   1.000
_cell.length_c   1.000
_cell.angle_alpha   90.00
_cell.angle_beta   90.00
_cell.angle_gamma   90.00
#
_symmetry.space_group_name_H-M   'P 1'
#
loop_
_entity.id
_entity.type
_entity.pdbx_description
1 polymer ?
#
loop_
_entity_poly.entity_id
_entity_poly.type
_entity_poly.pdbx_seq_one_letter_code
_entity_poly.pdbx_strand_id
1 'polypeptide(L)'
;MDAKPALSFGELRQPISEMIWREKYRAVSASGESHESSPADTHARVAAGVYAEDPQAALHAPRAAAAMDAMEWCPAGRILAGAGTGRRVTMINCFVNDTVADEMRGIMAANTRAALTMQQGGGIGTDFSTIRPKGALVEKTGSIASGPISFMEIWQAMCGTIMSGGTRRGAMMGTLADDHPDLLDFIAAKQTPGRLTNFNVSVLVSDALMQAVADDAAWDLGFPIRPADPAQLVAVTEKGGRPWYVYRRLPARTLWDAIIRATFDAAEPGVIFIDRVNALNNLAYCETLHCTNPCGEQPLPPNGACNLGCVNLAALVRAPFSEAAAFDFARLAEVAAIGVRFLDNVLDVTNYPVPEQAEEAANKRRTGIGIMGLGTALQMLGLRYGSPEAEAKVAEIMAALRDACYRASVELAKERGPFPLFDREAFLDRPFVRGLPEDIRDGIAVHGIRNGVLLTVAPTGTTAIYNANVSSGLEPTFGWRYFRKVLQADGSQREFAVLDAGFLAWCRANALDPATAPLDDLPPHMVTALELSVEEHLRTQAICQTYVDASISKTINCPPDIAFEDFKAVYAEAYALGCKGCTTYRPTPLRTSVLSTTASDARPETGPAPRPEALEGTTYKLKWPLTDENFYVTINDIETANGGRRPFEIFIASRSAEHVELLSALTITLSAIMRRTEDPSFLIEDLSTVRGAQGAWVNGRYVNGIVALIAEVMRRHLAALGLLDAPEPAAHAAPEAKTATPAGELCPQCHAPTLFRQEGCKKCINCGYSTCG
;
A
#
# COMPACT_ATOMS: atom_id res chain seq x y z
N MET A 1 24.19 48.18 -15.20
CA MET A 1 23.09 47.20 -15.11
C MET A 1 23.66 46.04 -14.34
N ASP A 2 23.48 46.06 -13.02
CA ASP A 2 24.02 45.01 -12.15
C ASP A 2 23.23 43.73 -12.43
N ALA A 3 23.92 42.69 -12.88
CA ALA A 3 23.32 41.37 -13.08
C ALA A 3 22.74 40.91 -11.74
N LYS A 4 21.42 40.73 -11.67
CA LYS A 4 20.78 40.12 -10.51
C LYS A 4 21.49 38.79 -10.21
N PRO A 5 21.86 38.50 -8.95
CA PRO A 5 22.51 37.25 -8.61
C PRO A 5 21.62 36.08 -9.05
N ALA A 6 22.23 35.02 -9.60
CA ALA A 6 21.52 33.81 -9.98
C ALA A 6 20.83 33.21 -8.75
N LEU A 7 19.56 32.82 -8.90
CA LEU A 7 18.78 32.20 -7.83
C LEU A 7 19.47 30.91 -7.36
N SER A 8 19.91 30.87 -6.11
CA SER A 8 20.36 29.62 -5.49
C SER A 8 19.15 28.90 -4.89
N PHE A 9 18.86 27.69 -5.36
CA PHE A 9 17.68 26.92 -4.92
C PHE A 9 17.70 26.61 -3.42
N GLY A 10 18.89 26.55 -2.81
CA GLY A 10 19.06 26.40 -1.36
C GLY A 10 18.44 27.55 -0.55
N GLU A 11 18.33 28.74 -1.13
CA GLU A 11 17.75 29.90 -0.47
C GLU A 11 16.21 29.87 -0.45
N LEU A 12 15.58 28.96 -1.21
CA LEU A 12 14.15 28.71 -1.18
C LEU A 12 13.74 27.76 -0.03
N ARG A 13 14.68 27.22 0.75
CA ARG A 13 14.37 26.37 1.92
C ARG A 13 13.52 27.14 2.92
N GLN A 14 12.51 26.44 3.44
CA GLN A 14 11.58 26.97 4.43
C GLN A 14 11.72 26.24 5.77
N PRO A 15 11.24 26.81 6.89
CA PRO A 15 11.30 26.16 8.20
C PRO A 15 10.71 24.74 8.22
N ILE A 16 9.68 24.47 7.41
CA ILE A 16 9.10 23.14 7.27
C ILE A 16 10.06 22.13 6.63
N SER A 17 10.90 22.56 5.68
CA SER A 17 11.91 21.70 5.04
C SER A 17 12.98 21.27 6.06
N GLU A 18 13.39 22.20 6.92
CA GLU A 18 14.34 21.96 8.01
C GLU A 18 13.75 21.02 9.08
N MET A 19 12.49 21.22 9.45
CA MET A 19 11.79 20.32 10.36
C MET A 19 11.71 18.90 9.78
N ILE A 20 11.32 18.75 8.50
CA ILE A 20 11.24 17.45 7.84
C ILE A 20 12.59 16.75 7.86
N TRP A 21 13.68 17.48 7.57
CA TRP A 21 15.03 16.93 7.66
C TRP A 21 15.31 16.40 9.07
N ARG A 22 15.14 17.24 10.09
CA ARG A 22 15.44 16.90 11.49
C ARG A 22 14.63 15.71 11.99
N GLU A 23 13.35 15.64 11.62
CA GLU A 23 12.43 14.62 12.13
C GLU A 23 12.46 13.31 11.33
N LYS A 24 12.77 13.36 10.02
CA LYS A 24 12.60 12.20 9.13
C LYS A 24 13.89 11.65 8.53
N TYR A 25 14.90 12.49 8.30
CA TYR A 25 16.07 12.10 7.49
C TYR A 25 17.40 12.18 8.26
N ARG A 26 17.46 13.04 9.27
CA ARG A 26 18.63 13.17 10.14
C ARG A 26 18.82 11.88 10.94
N ALA A 27 20.01 11.30 10.84
CA ALA A 27 20.38 10.10 11.57
C ALA A 27 20.58 10.43 13.05
N VAL A 28 19.91 9.69 13.93
CA VAL A 28 19.97 9.84 15.38
C VAL A 28 20.30 8.48 16.00
N SER A 29 21.28 8.43 16.89
CA SER A 29 21.67 7.24 17.62
C SER A 29 20.56 6.79 18.56
N ALA A 30 20.69 5.59 19.15
CA ALA A 30 19.78 5.13 20.18
C ALA A 30 19.80 6.01 21.45
N SER A 31 20.91 6.73 21.70
CA SER A 31 21.04 7.70 22.80
C SER A 31 20.42 9.07 22.51
N GLY A 32 19.87 9.28 21.30
CA GLY A 32 19.30 10.57 20.91
C GLY A 32 20.30 11.58 20.34
N GLU A 33 21.56 11.17 20.16
CA GLU A 33 22.64 12.02 19.62
C GLU A 33 22.70 11.92 18.09
N SER A 34 23.20 12.96 17.43
CA SER A 34 23.38 12.95 15.97
C SER A 34 24.69 13.60 15.61
N HIS A 35 25.42 12.99 14.69
CA HIS A 35 26.63 13.54 14.09
C HIS A 35 26.32 14.44 12.87
N GLU A 36 25.05 14.58 12.50
CA GLU A 36 24.61 15.39 11.37
C GLU A 36 24.11 16.74 11.86
N SER A 37 24.82 17.78 11.43
CA SER A 37 24.56 19.19 11.75
C SER A 37 23.81 19.90 10.63
N SER A 38 23.87 19.35 9.41
CA SER A 38 23.24 19.92 8.22
C SER A 38 22.71 18.84 7.26
N PRO A 39 21.82 19.19 6.33
CA PRO A 39 21.44 18.33 5.21
C PRO A 39 22.61 17.76 4.41
N ALA A 40 23.71 18.52 4.26
CA ALA A 40 24.89 18.05 3.52
C ALA A 40 25.56 16.86 4.22
N ASP A 41 25.56 16.82 5.56
CA ASP A 41 26.07 15.66 6.31
C ASP A 41 25.23 14.40 6.03
N THR A 42 23.89 14.55 5.96
CA THR A 42 22.97 13.49 5.54
C THR A 42 23.27 13.03 4.12
N HIS A 43 23.46 13.95 3.17
CA HIS A 43 23.75 13.61 1.78
C HIS A 43 25.08 12.87 1.64
N ALA A 44 26.12 13.28 2.38
CA ALA A 44 27.40 12.60 2.43
C ALA A 44 27.27 11.17 2.98
N ARG A 45 26.55 10.99 4.10
CA ARG A 45 26.25 9.64 4.63
C ARG A 45 25.51 8.79 3.61
N VAL A 46 24.46 9.34 3.01
CA VAL A 46 23.61 8.61 2.06
C VAL A 46 24.42 8.17 0.85
N ALA A 47 25.24 9.07 0.28
CA ALA A 47 26.13 8.73 -0.82
C ALA A 47 27.16 7.66 -0.40
N ALA A 48 27.80 7.80 0.77
CA ALA A 48 28.74 6.79 1.26
C ALA A 48 28.08 5.41 1.44
N GLY A 49 26.86 5.37 1.99
CA GLY A 49 26.12 4.12 2.21
C GLY A 49 25.64 3.47 0.92
N VAL A 50 25.16 4.25 -0.05
CA VAL A 50 24.71 3.73 -1.35
C VAL A 50 25.87 3.23 -2.21
N TYR A 51 27.00 3.92 -2.19
CA TYR A 51 28.17 3.56 -3.00
C TYR A 51 29.16 2.63 -2.26
N ALA A 52 28.77 2.04 -1.12
CA ALA A 52 29.68 1.25 -0.28
C ALA A 52 30.31 0.04 -1.01
N GLU A 53 29.57 -0.55 -1.95
CA GLU A 53 30.02 -1.70 -2.75
C GLU A 53 30.41 -1.32 -4.19
N ASP A 54 30.45 -0.03 -4.50
CA ASP A 54 30.71 0.46 -5.85
C ASP A 54 32.22 0.61 -6.12
N PRO A 55 32.78 -0.09 -7.13
CA PRO A 55 34.22 0.00 -7.44
C PRO A 55 34.71 1.40 -7.83
N GLN A 56 33.81 2.29 -8.26
CA GLN A 56 34.10 3.68 -8.61
C GLN A 56 33.49 4.68 -7.63
N ALA A 57 33.26 4.28 -6.38
CA ALA A 57 32.69 5.14 -5.33
C ALA A 57 33.41 6.49 -5.20
N ALA A 58 34.75 6.51 -5.30
CA ALA A 58 35.54 7.74 -5.21
C ALA A 58 35.20 8.79 -6.28
N LEU A 59 34.71 8.37 -7.45
CA LEU A 59 34.29 9.26 -8.52
C LEU A 59 32.81 9.67 -8.38
N HIS A 60 31.94 8.72 -8.09
CA HIS A 60 30.49 8.94 -8.24
C HIS A 60 29.78 9.31 -6.93
N ALA A 61 30.26 8.86 -5.77
CA ALA A 61 29.65 9.23 -4.49
C ALA A 61 29.70 10.76 -4.23
N PRO A 62 30.83 11.48 -4.47
CA PRO A 62 30.85 12.93 -4.32
C PRO A 62 29.92 13.65 -5.30
N ARG A 63 29.78 13.14 -6.53
CA ARG A 63 28.87 13.71 -7.55
C ARG A 63 27.41 13.57 -7.14
N ALA A 64 27.04 12.41 -6.58
CA ALA A 64 25.69 12.19 -6.06
C ALA A 64 25.39 13.09 -4.86
N ALA A 65 26.33 13.23 -3.92
CA ALA A 65 26.18 14.15 -2.79
C ALA A 65 26.00 15.60 -3.26
N ALA A 66 26.85 16.06 -4.20
CA ALA A 66 26.76 17.40 -4.76
C ALA A 66 25.42 17.66 -5.49
N ALA A 67 24.90 16.68 -6.24
CA ALA A 67 23.59 16.79 -6.89
C ALA A 67 22.43 16.85 -5.89
N MET A 68 22.53 16.16 -4.74
CA MET A 68 21.56 16.28 -3.64
C MET A 68 21.68 17.62 -2.91
N ASP A 69 22.90 18.12 -2.68
CA ASP A 69 23.15 19.44 -2.08
C ASP A 69 22.58 20.58 -2.95
N ALA A 70 22.72 20.44 -4.28
CA ALA A 70 22.12 21.33 -5.26
C ALA A 70 20.59 21.17 -5.40
N MET A 71 19.98 20.17 -4.72
CA MET A 71 18.58 19.77 -4.85
C MET A 71 18.14 19.38 -6.25
N GLU A 72 19.06 18.95 -7.11
CA GLU A 72 18.76 18.49 -8.47
C GLU A 72 18.36 17.02 -8.47
N TRP A 73 19.00 16.21 -7.62
CA TRP A 73 18.69 14.79 -7.39
C TRP A 73 18.11 14.59 -6.00
N CYS A 74 17.01 13.85 -5.90
CA CYS A 74 16.46 13.43 -4.61
C CYS A 74 16.10 11.94 -4.63
N PRO A 75 16.82 11.09 -3.88
CA PRO A 75 16.39 9.71 -3.67
C PRO A 75 15.17 9.68 -2.74
N ALA A 76 14.41 8.58 -2.78
CA ALA A 76 13.23 8.46 -1.93
C ALA A 76 13.56 8.54 -0.44
N GLY A 77 12.58 8.97 0.35
CA GLY A 77 12.77 9.24 1.78
C GLY A 77 13.25 8.03 2.60
N ARG A 78 13.01 6.79 2.15
CA ARG A 78 13.55 5.59 2.83
C ARG A 78 15.06 5.46 2.64
N ILE A 79 15.57 5.79 1.46
CA ILE A 79 17.00 5.86 1.19
C ILE A 79 17.64 6.97 2.03
N LEU A 80 17.05 8.19 2.02
CA LEU A 80 17.54 9.32 2.83
C LEU A 80 17.65 8.96 4.34
N ALA A 81 16.63 8.28 4.87
CA ALA A 81 16.56 7.91 6.29
C ALA A 81 17.42 6.70 6.68
N GLY A 82 17.72 5.79 5.73
CA GLY A 82 18.30 4.47 6.03
C GLY A 82 19.73 4.26 5.52
N ALA A 83 20.11 4.84 4.38
CA ALA A 83 21.42 4.59 3.79
C ALA A 83 22.55 5.04 4.73
N GLY A 84 23.54 4.16 4.96
CA GLY A 84 24.71 4.47 5.77
C GLY A 84 24.44 4.64 7.28
N THR A 85 23.23 4.36 7.79
CA THR A 85 22.95 4.49 9.23
C THR A 85 23.25 3.23 10.05
N GLY A 86 23.58 2.11 9.39
CA GLY A 86 23.74 0.79 10.03
C GLY A 86 22.45 0.20 10.60
N ARG A 87 21.28 0.81 10.34
CA ARG A 87 19.98 0.30 10.80
C ARG A 87 19.51 -0.81 9.88
N ARG A 88 18.90 -1.86 10.45
CA ARG A 88 18.30 -2.96 9.69
C ARG A 88 16.91 -2.58 9.17
N VAL A 89 16.87 -1.73 8.15
CA VAL A 89 15.65 -1.28 7.46
C VAL A 89 15.81 -1.48 5.95
N THR A 90 14.70 -1.57 5.23
CA THR A 90 14.73 -1.56 3.77
C THR A 90 14.84 -0.12 3.25
N MET A 91 15.61 0.07 2.19
CA MET A 91 15.68 1.33 1.46
C MET A 91 14.67 1.39 0.31
N ILE A 92 13.88 0.32 0.11
CA ILE A 92 12.87 0.22 -0.92
C ILE A 92 11.52 0.73 -0.39
N ASN A 93 10.81 1.48 -1.24
CA ASN A 93 9.51 2.06 -0.90
C ASN A 93 8.33 1.18 -1.31
N CYS A 94 8.43 0.54 -2.47
CA CYS A 94 7.29 -0.01 -3.18
C CYS A 94 7.46 -1.51 -3.39
N PHE A 95 6.46 -2.28 -2.96
CA PHE A 95 6.42 -3.73 -3.10
C PHE A 95 5.04 -4.18 -3.60
N VAL A 96 5.01 -5.35 -4.24
CA VAL A 96 3.81 -6.15 -4.45
C VAL A 96 4.04 -7.53 -3.84
N ASN A 97 2.99 -8.05 -3.21
CA ASN A 97 2.99 -9.37 -2.61
C ASN A 97 3.11 -10.45 -3.69
N ASP A 98 3.36 -11.67 -3.28
CA ASP A 98 3.28 -12.81 -4.19
C ASP A 98 1.84 -13.09 -4.61
N THR A 99 1.67 -13.97 -5.59
CA THR A 99 0.38 -14.51 -5.97
C THR A 99 -0.22 -15.25 -4.78
N VAL A 100 -1.37 -14.78 -4.28
CA VAL A 100 -2.01 -15.37 -3.10
C VAL A 100 -2.60 -16.72 -3.51
N ALA A 101 -2.06 -17.83 -3.01
CA ALA A 101 -2.65 -19.13 -3.25
C ALA A 101 -4.00 -19.24 -2.52
N ASP A 102 -5.03 -19.73 -3.22
CA ASP A 102 -6.41 -19.86 -2.74
C ASP A 102 -6.60 -21.01 -1.74
N GLU A 103 -5.86 -20.94 -0.64
CA GLU A 103 -5.92 -21.82 0.51
C GLU A 103 -5.43 -21.09 1.76
N MET A 104 -5.86 -21.52 2.95
CA MET A 104 -5.56 -20.81 4.20
C MET A 104 -4.05 -20.64 4.45
N ARG A 105 -3.24 -21.65 4.14
CA ARG A 105 -1.77 -21.57 4.29
C ARG A 105 -1.19 -20.51 3.35
N GLY A 106 -1.63 -20.47 2.10
CA GLY A 106 -1.22 -19.47 1.11
C GLY A 106 -1.62 -18.05 1.50
N ILE A 107 -2.87 -17.86 1.92
CA ILE A 107 -3.40 -16.58 2.40
C ILE A 107 -2.58 -16.09 3.60
N MET A 108 -2.39 -16.91 4.63
CA MET A 108 -1.65 -16.49 5.82
C MET A 108 -0.15 -16.27 5.54
N ALA A 109 0.45 -17.01 4.61
CA ALA A 109 1.83 -16.77 4.16
C ALA A 109 1.97 -15.41 3.47
N ALA A 110 1.04 -15.06 2.58
CA ALA A 110 0.99 -13.76 1.94
C ALA A 110 0.80 -12.62 2.96
N ASN A 111 -0.05 -12.81 3.98
CA ASN A 111 -0.22 -11.84 5.06
C ASN A 111 1.06 -11.64 5.88
N THR A 112 1.75 -12.73 6.22
CA THR A 112 3.04 -12.70 6.92
C THR A 112 4.10 -11.94 6.10
N ARG A 113 4.17 -12.17 4.78
CA ARG A 113 5.09 -11.43 3.91
C ARG A 113 4.79 -9.93 3.89
N ALA A 114 3.50 -9.57 3.81
CA ALA A 114 3.07 -8.18 3.89
C ALA A 114 3.45 -7.54 5.24
N ALA A 115 3.29 -8.27 6.34
CA ALA A 115 3.68 -7.82 7.68
C ALA A 115 5.18 -7.55 7.79
N LEU A 116 6.03 -8.49 7.33
CA LEU A 116 7.49 -8.33 7.34
C LEU A 116 7.94 -7.15 6.46
N THR A 117 7.30 -6.97 5.31
CA THR A 117 7.57 -5.85 4.39
C THR A 117 7.26 -4.50 5.06
N MET A 118 6.08 -4.37 5.67
CA MET A 118 5.68 -3.14 6.36
C MET A 118 6.48 -2.90 7.64
N GLN A 119 6.93 -3.95 8.34
CA GLN A 119 7.79 -3.82 9.52
C GLN A 119 9.08 -3.06 9.17
N GLN A 120 9.67 -3.34 8.01
CA GLN A 120 10.86 -2.64 7.53
C GLN A 120 10.55 -1.29 6.85
N GLY A 121 9.26 -1.01 6.62
CA GLY A 121 8.77 0.28 6.15
C GLY A 121 8.35 0.37 4.68
N GLY A 122 8.31 -0.77 3.97
CA GLY A 122 7.80 -0.84 2.60
C GLY A 122 6.27 -0.74 2.55
N GLY A 123 5.75 0.01 1.59
CA GLY A 123 4.32 -0.05 1.22
C GLY A 123 4.10 -1.22 0.28
N ILE A 124 3.02 -1.98 0.47
CA ILE A 124 2.80 -3.25 -0.25
C ILE A 124 1.42 -3.34 -0.90
N GLY A 125 1.38 -3.74 -2.18
CA GLY A 125 0.15 -4.12 -2.87
C GLY A 125 -0.13 -5.61 -2.79
N THR A 126 -1.40 -6.01 -2.81
CA THR A 126 -1.82 -7.41 -2.91
C THR A 126 -3.00 -7.52 -3.88
N ASP A 127 -2.90 -8.43 -4.84
CA ASP A 127 -4.01 -8.83 -5.69
C ASP A 127 -4.85 -9.91 -4.99
N PHE A 128 -6.14 -9.64 -4.80
CA PHE A 128 -7.08 -10.54 -4.15
C PHE A 128 -7.91 -11.35 -5.15
N SER A 129 -7.68 -11.17 -6.45
CA SER A 129 -8.44 -11.83 -7.54
C SER A 129 -8.29 -13.34 -7.57
N THR A 130 -7.26 -13.90 -6.92
CA THR A 130 -7.04 -15.34 -6.84
C THR A 130 -7.85 -16.01 -5.74
N ILE A 131 -8.38 -15.27 -4.77
CA ILE A 131 -9.15 -15.83 -3.65
C ILE A 131 -10.58 -16.10 -4.10
N ARG A 132 -11.07 -17.31 -3.85
CA ARG A 132 -12.43 -17.70 -4.25
C ARG A 132 -13.51 -16.77 -3.67
N PRO A 133 -14.59 -16.53 -4.42
CA PRO A 133 -15.63 -15.61 -4.00
C PRO A 133 -16.45 -16.14 -2.83
N LYS A 134 -17.12 -15.22 -2.14
CA LYS A 134 -18.11 -15.55 -1.12
C LYS A 134 -19.18 -16.48 -1.72
N GLY A 135 -19.52 -17.54 -1.00
CA GLY A 135 -20.49 -18.52 -1.50
C GLY A 135 -19.86 -19.63 -2.35
N ALA A 136 -18.57 -19.59 -2.69
CA ALA A 136 -17.89 -20.69 -3.38
C ALA A 136 -17.81 -21.95 -2.51
N LEU A 137 -17.88 -23.12 -3.16
CA LEU A 137 -17.75 -24.41 -2.49
C LEU A 137 -16.30 -24.68 -2.05
N VAL A 138 -16.12 -25.11 -0.80
CA VAL A 138 -14.83 -25.64 -0.32
C VAL A 138 -14.92 -27.17 -0.25
N GLU A 139 -14.59 -27.83 -1.36
CA GLU A 139 -14.85 -29.26 -1.57
C GLU A 139 -14.33 -30.17 -0.45
N LYS A 140 -13.11 -29.90 0.06
CA LYS A 140 -12.48 -30.75 1.09
C LYS A 140 -13.19 -30.72 2.44
N THR A 141 -13.90 -29.64 2.76
CA THR A 141 -14.56 -29.45 4.06
C THR A 141 -16.08 -29.39 3.95
N GLY A 142 -16.63 -29.32 2.74
CA GLY A 142 -18.05 -29.09 2.49
C GLY A 142 -18.54 -27.72 2.97
N SER A 143 -17.63 -26.81 3.30
CA SER A 143 -17.96 -25.46 3.80
C SER A 143 -18.11 -24.45 2.66
N ILE A 144 -18.56 -23.25 3.03
CA ILE A 144 -18.80 -22.13 2.12
C ILE A 144 -17.72 -21.07 2.37
N ALA A 145 -17.12 -20.56 1.29
CA ALA A 145 -16.09 -19.53 1.38
C ALA A 145 -16.66 -18.17 1.80
N SER A 146 -15.85 -17.39 2.53
CA SER A 146 -16.19 -16.03 2.99
C SER A 146 -15.88 -14.92 1.98
N GLY A 147 -15.05 -15.20 0.97
CA GLY A 147 -14.66 -14.25 -0.08
C GLY A 147 -13.42 -13.40 0.26
N PRO A 148 -12.76 -12.79 -0.75
CA PRO A 148 -11.57 -11.96 -0.59
C PRO A 148 -11.72 -10.82 0.42
N ILE A 149 -12.85 -10.11 0.42
CA ILE A 149 -13.02 -8.92 1.27
C ILE A 149 -12.98 -9.29 2.77
N SER A 150 -13.45 -10.48 3.14
CA SER A 150 -13.32 -10.98 4.52
C SER A 150 -11.85 -11.18 4.93
N PHE A 151 -10.98 -11.60 4.01
CA PHE A 151 -9.55 -11.75 4.27
C PHE A 151 -8.81 -10.40 4.25
N MET A 152 -9.27 -9.43 3.45
CA MET A 152 -8.72 -8.07 3.47
C MET A 152 -8.82 -7.43 4.86
N GLU A 153 -9.84 -7.77 5.67
CA GLU A 153 -9.94 -7.29 7.06
C GLU A 153 -8.78 -7.80 7.95
N ILE A 154 -8.22 -8.98 7.66
CA ILE A 154 -7.03 -9.50 8.35
C ILE A 154 -5.82 -8.61 8.03
N TRP A 155 -5.64 -8.23 6.76
CA TRP A 155 -4.59 -7.31 6.36
C TRP A 155 -4.78 -5.93 6.98
N GLN A 156 -6.01 -5.43 6.99
CA GLN A 156 -6.38 -4.15 7.61
C GLN A 156 -5.97 -4.12 9.09
N ALA A 157 -6.32 -5.16 9.85
CA ALA A 157 -5.95 -5.29 11.26
C ALA A 157 -4.45 -5.44 11.48
N MET A 158 -3.78 -6.23 10.64
CA MET A 158 -2.33 -6.42 10.67
C MET A 158 -1.60 -5.09 10.41
N CYS A 159 -1.99 -4.36 9.37
CA CYS A 159 -1.42 -3.04 9.05
C CYS A 159 -1.67 -2.02 10.18
N GLY A 160 -2.83 -2.07 10.82
CA GLY A 160 -3.16 -1.22 11.98
C GLY A 160 -2.35 -1.53 13.24
N THR A 161 -1.61 -2.63 13.27
CA THR A 161 -0.74 -3.05 14.38
C THR A 161 0.73 -2.71 14.13
N ILE A 162 1.17 -2.69 12.87
CA ILE A 162 2.56 -2.46 12.50
C ILE A 162 2.84 -0.96 12.32
N MET A 163 3.72 -0.43 13.17
CA MET A 163 4.29 0.91 12.98
C MET A 163 5.54 0.80 12.12
N SER A 164 5.49 1.32 10.89
CA SER A 164 6.59 1.28 9.92
C SER A 164 7.69 2.28 10.29
N GLY A 165 8.71 1.84 11.04
CA GLY A 165 9.91 2.64 11.33
C GLY A 165 9.64 3.87 12.21
N GLY A 166 8.96 3.67 13.35
CA GLY A 166 8.73 4.70 14.37
C GLY A 166 7.34 5.33 14.29
N THR A 167 7.08 6.21 13.31
CA THR A 167 5.89 7.09 13.29
C THR A 167 4.98 6.99 12.06
N ARG A 168 5.35 6.22 11.02
CA ARG A 168 4.51 6.05 9.82
C ARG A 168 3.57 4.86 9.96
N ARG A 169 2.28 5.08 9.68
CA ARG A 169 1.30 3.99 9.46
C ARG A 169 1.67 3.24 8.17
N GLY A 170 1.48 1.92 8.16
CA GLY A 170 1.58 1.13 6.94
C GLY A 170 0.57 1.60 5.89
N ALA A 171 0.90 1.41 4.62
CA ALA A 171 0.01 1.72 3.50
C ALA A 171 -0.05 0.51 2.58
N MET A 172 -1.26 0.15 2.16
CA MET A 172 -1.49 -1.02 1.32
C MET A 172 -2.26 -0.65 0.04
N MET A 173 -2.04 -1.43 -1.01
CA MET A 173 -2.93 -1.50 -2.17
C MET A 173 -3.67 -2.84 -2.16
N GLY A 174 -4.97 -2.82 -2.42
CA GLY A 174 -5.77 -4.01 -2.68
C GLY A 174 -6.38 -3.92 -4.07
N THR A 175 -6.11 -4.91 -4.92
CA THR A 175 -6.71 -4.97 -6.26
C THR A 175 -7.65 -6.15 -6.41
N LEU A 176 -8.64 -5.99 -7.30
CA LEU A 176 -9.55 -7.06 -7.70
C LEU A 176 -9.87 -6.95 -9.20
N ALA A 177 -9.90 -8.08 -9.89
CA ALA A 177 -10.24 -8.19 -11.30
C ALA A 177 -11.69 -7.79 -11.57
N ASP A 178 -11.89 -7.19 -12.75
CA ASP A 178 -13.18 -6.69 -13.22
C ASP A 178 -14.24 -7.78 -13.50
N ASP A 179 -13.86 -9.05 -13.47
CA ASP A 179 -14.73 -10.20 -13.65
C ASP A 179 -14.86 -11.09 -12.40
N HIS A 180 -14.32 -10.64 -11.26
CA HIS A 180 -14.45 -11.37 -10.00
C HIS A 180 -15.88 -11.29 -9.43
N PRO A 181 -16.49 -12.38 -8.92
CA PRO A 181 -17.88 -12.38 -8.45
C PRO A 181 -18.18 -11.42 -7.29
N ASP A 182 -17.18 -11.18 -6.45
CA ASP A 182 -17.29 -10.26 -5.31
C ASP A 182 -16.96 -8.79 -5.66
N LEU A 183 -16.84 -8.44 -6.95
CA LEU A 183 -16.47 -7.08 -7.38
C LEU A 183 -17.43 -6.01 -6.87
N LEU A 184 -18.74 -6.27 -6.88
CA LEU A 184 -19.72 -5.31 -6.36
C LEU A 184 -19.57 -5.08 -4.84
N ASP A 185 -19.24 -6.12 -4.08
CA ASP A 185 -18.98 -6.00 -2.64
C ASP A 185 -17.65 -5.28 -2.38
N PHE A 186 -16.65 -5.49 -3.25
CA PHE A 186 -15.36 -4.82 -3.20
C PHE A 186 -15.46 -3.32 -3.44
N ILE A 187 -16.14 -2.88 -4.50
CA ILE A 187 -16.30 -1.43 -4.79
C ILE A 187 -17.16 -0.72 -3.73
N ALA A 188 -18.06 -1.44 -3.06
CA ALA A 188 -18.87 -0.91 -1.97
C ALA A 188 -18.14 -0.89 -0.61
N ALA A 189 -17.00 -1.60 -0.47
CA ALA A 189 -16.39 -1.86 0.83
C ALA A 189 -16.02 -0.58 1.60
N LYS A 190 -15.50 0.44 0.90
CA LYS A 190 -15.09 1.72 1.50
C LYS A 190 -16.21 2.77 1.57
N GLN A 191 -17.42 2.44 1.12
CA GLN A 191 -18.61 3.26 1.38
C GLN A 191 -19.05 3.17 2.85
N THR A 192 -18.61 2.13 3.56
CA THR A 192 -18.82 1.99 5.01
C THR A 192 -17.70 2.72 5.76
N PRO A 193 -18.01 3.75 6.57
CA PRO A 193 -17.00 4.47 7.35
C PRO A 193 -16.17 3.53 8.24
N GLY A 194 -14.85 3.74 8.27
CA GLY A 194 -13.93 2.97 9.12
C GLY A 194 -13.51 1.60 8.55
N ARG A 195 -14.09 1.14 7.45
CA ARG A 195 -13.75 -0.13 6.82
C ARG A 195 -12.59 0.03 5.82
N LEU A 196 -11.62 -0.88 5.85
CA LEU A 196 -10.43 -0.90 4.96
C LEU A 196 -9.65 0.44 4.87
N THR A 197 -9.56 1.21 5.95
CA THR A 197 -8.93 2.56 5.95
C THR A 197 -7.43 2.57 5.66
N ASN A 198 -6.72 1.45 5.81
CA ASN A 198 -5.28 1.34 5.52
C ASN A 198 -5.00 0.92 4.07
N PHE A 199 -6.03 0.55 3.31
CA PHE A 199 -5.94 0.23 1.90
C PHE A 199 -6.26 1.44 1.05
N ASN A 200 -5.50 1.65 -0.02
CA ASN A 200 -6.09 2.10 -1.27
C ASN A 200 -6.66 0.88 -1.98
N VAL A 201 -7.83 1.00 -2.61
CA VAL A 201 -8.43 -0.09 -3.40
C VAL A 201 -8.56 0.31 -4.87
N SER A 202 -8.33 -0.62 -5.79
CA SER A 202 -8.45 -0.37 -7.23
C SER A 202 -8.98 -1.57 -8.00
N VAL A 203 -9.77 -1.32 -9.04
CA VAL A 203 -10.26 -2.36 -9.96
C VAL A 203 -9.26 -2.53 -11.10
N LEU A 204 -8.92 -3.78 -11.41
CA LEU A 204 -8.12 -4.14 -12.59
C LEU A 204 -9.06 -4.24 -13.79
N VAL A 205 -9.18 -3.15 -14.54
CA VAL A 205 -10.07 -3.02 -15.70
C VAL A 205 -9.36 -3.51 -16.95
N SER A 206 -9.95 -4.50 -17.60
CA SER A 206 -9.48 -5.07 -18.87
C SER A 206 -9.94 -4.26 -20.07
N ASP A 207 -9.22 -4.39 -21.19
CA ASP A 207 -9.65 -3.85 -22.48
C ASP A 207 -10.96 -4.51 -22.93
N ALA A 208 -11.20 -5.77 -22.54
CA ALA A 208 -12.45 -6.49 -22.82
C ALA A 208 -13.67 -5.88 -22.11
N LEU A 209 -13.56 -5.46 -20.84
CA LEU A 209 -14.64 -4.75 -20.17
C LEU A 209 -14.92 -3.41 -20.85
N MET A 210 -13.87 -2.65 -21.17
CA MET A 210 -14.02 -1.35 -21.84
C MET A 210 -14.73 -1.49 -23.21
N GLN A 211 -14.37 -2.54 -23.96
CA GLN A 211 -15.06 -2.87 -25.21
C GLN A 211 -16.53 -3.26 -24.97
N ALA A 212 -16.80 -4.09 -23.96
CA ALA A 212 -18.17 -4.47 -23.60
C ALA A 212 -19.04 -3.27 -23.17
N VAL A 213 -18.46 -2.28 -22.49
CA VAL A 213 -19.13 -1.02 -22.13
C VAL A 213 -19.48 -0.21 -23.38
N ALA A 214 -18.55 -0.12 -24.34
CA ALA A 214 -18.77 0.58 -25.61
C ALA A 214 -19.91 -0.08 -26.41
N ASP A 215 -19.87 -1.41 -26.51
CA ASP A 215 -20.81 -2.23 -27.29
C ASP A 215 -22.16 -2.47 -26.60
N ASP A 216 -22.34 -1.99 -25.37
CA ASP A 216 -23.52 -2.27 -24.53
C ASP A 216 -23.77 -3.78 -24.33
N ALA A 217 -22.68 -4.54 -24.21
CA ALA A 217 -22.71 -5.98 -24.06
C ALA A 217 -22.93 -6.41 -22.61
N ALA A 218 -23.22 -7.70 -22.41
CA ALA A 218 -23.21 -8.30 -21.07
C ALA A 218 -21.78 -8.59 -20.60
N TRP A 219 -21.57 -8.55 -19.29
CA TRP A 219 -20.34 -8.89 -18.61
C TRP A 219 -20.58 -9.97 -17.56
N ASP A 220 -19.71 -10.97 -17.55
CA ASP A 220 -19.79 -12.13 -16.67
C ASP A 220 -18.87 -11.95 -15.46
N LEU A 221 -19.44 -12.04 -14.27
CA LEU A 221 -18.68 -12.18 -13.04
C LEU A 221 -18.62 -13.66 -12.69
N GLY A 222 -17.43 -14.25 -12.77
CA GLY A 222 -17.24 -15.69 -12.62
C GLY A 222 -15.92 -16.09 -11.97
N PHE A 223 -15.78 -17.37 -11.68
CA PHE A 223 -14.60 -17.92 -11.01
C PHE A 223 -14.39 -19.39 -11.42
N PRO A 224 -13.16 -19.96 -11.34
CA PRO A 224 -12.92 -21.37 -11.70
C PRO A 224 -13.43 -22.38 -10.67
N ILE A 225 -14.16 -21.93 -9.64
CA ILE A 225 -14.79 -22.76 -8.62
C ILE A 225 -16.29 -22.51 -8.68
N ARG A 226 -17.09 -23.57 -8.57
CA ARG A 226 -18.55 -23.47 -8.60
C ARG A 226 -19.11 -22.87 -7.30
N PRO A 227 -20.28 -22.19 -7.35
CA PRO A 227 -21.00 -21.80 -6.14
C PRO A 227 -21.44 -23.04 -5.35
N ALA A 228 -21.50 -22.89 -4.02
CA ALA A 228 -22.03 -23.91 -3.13
C ALA A 228 -23.54 -24.08 -3.29
N ASP A 229 -24.25 -22.98 -3.58
CA ASP A 229 -25.66 -22.98 -3.95
C ASP A 229 -25.80 -23.04 -5.48
N PRO A 230 -26.32 -24.14 -6.05
CA PRO A 230 -26.54 -24.25 -7.49
C PRO A 230 -27.44 -23.16 -8.07
N ALA A 231 -28.31 -22.53 -7.27
CA ALA A 231 -29.16 -21.44 -7.72
C ALA A 231 -28.38 -20.15 -8.06
N GLN A 232 -27.13 -20.03 -7.59
CA GLN A 232 -26.24 -18.92 -7.92
C GLN A 232 -25.47 -19.13 -9.22
N LEU A 233 -25.54 -20.32 -9.83
CA LEU A 233 -24.86 -20.60 -11.09
C LEU A 233 -25.70 -20.10 -12.27
N VAL A 234 -25.20 -19.08 -12.97
CA VAL A 234 -25.84 -18.51 -14.16
C VAL A 234 -25.48 -19.30 -15.42
N ALA A 235 -24.19 -19.61 -15.58
CA ALA A 235 -23.67 -20.34 -16.74
C ALA A 235 -22.33 -21.00 -16.41
N VAL A 236 -21.94 -21.99 -17.20
CA VAL A 236 -20.57 -22.52 -17.23
C VAL A 236 -19.99 -22.20 -18.60
N THR A 237 -18.90 -21.45 -18.61
CA THR A 237 -18.14 -21.08 -19.80
C THR A 237 -16.71 -21.64 -19.69
N GLU A 238 -15.79 -21.18 -20.53
CA GLU A 238 -14.38 -21.55 -20.47
C GLU A 238 -13.52 -20.29 -20.41
N LYS A 239 -12.54 -20.26 -19.49
CA LYS A 239 -11.51 -19.22 -19.43
C LYS A 239 -10.16 -19.87 -19.15
N GLY A 240 -9.17 -19.62 -20.02
CA GLY A 240 -7.83 -20.18 -19.87
C GLY A 240 -7.78 -21.71 -19.88
N GLY A 241 -8.64 -22.37 -20.68
CA GLY A 241 -8.71 -23.84 -20.76
C GLY A 241 -9.32 -24.51 -19.53
N ARG A 242 -9.98 -23.75 -18.65
CA ARG A 242 -10.63 -24.25 -17.44
C ARG A 242 -12.11 -23.86 -17.40
N PRO A 243 -12.98 -24.66 -16.77
CA PRO A 243 -14.36 -24.28 -16.53
C PRO A 243 -14.43 -22.95 -15.78
N TRP A 244 -15.29 -22.05 -16.26
CA TRP A 244 -15.53 -20.75 -15.65
C TRP A 244 -16.99 -20.66 -15.24
N TYR A 245 -17.24 -20.70 -13.93
CA TYR A 245 -18.58 -20.68 -13.36
C TYR A 245 -19.01 -19.24 -13.20
N VAL A 246 -20.03 -18.82 -13.95
CA VAL A 246 -20.58 -17.47 -13.89
C VAL A 246 -21.55 -17.39 -12.72
N TYR A 247 -21.25 -16.55 -11.73
CA TYR A 247 -22.08 -16.31 -10.55
C TYR A 247 -23.10 -15.20 -10.81
N ARG A 248 -22.76 -14.26 -11.68
CA ARG A 248 -23.63 -13.13 -12.03
C ARG A 248 -23.31 -12.65 -13.44
N ARG A 249 -24.35 -12.25 -14.18
CA ARG A 249 -24.24 -11.57 -15.47
C ARG A 249 -24.94 -10.22 -15.38
N LEU A 250 -24.27 -9.16 -15.80
CA LEU A 250 -24.78 -7.78 -15.77
C LEU A 250 -24.54 -7.11 -17.13
N PRO A 251 -25.32 -6.09 -17.52
CA PRO A 251 -24.89 -5.19 -18.58
C PRO A 251 -23.57 -4.53 -18.18
N ALA A 252 -22.58 -4.51 -19.08
CA ALA A 252 -21.25 -3.97 -18.81
C ALA A 252 -21.31 -2.49 -18.38
N ARG A 253 -22.21 -1.72 -19.01
CA ARG A 253 -22.47 -0.32 -18.63
C ARG A 253 -22.96 -0.17 -17.19
N THR A 254 -23.81 -1.08 -16.73
CA THR A 254 -24.30 -1.07 -15.34
C THR A 254 -23.17 -1.35 -14.34
N LEU A 255 -22.29 -2.30 -14.65
CA LEU A 255 -21.13 -2.57 -13.81
C LEU A 255 -20.17 -1.37 -13.79
N TRP A 256 -19.88 -0.81 -14.97
CA TRP A 256 -19.03 0.37 -15.09
C TRP A 256 -19.59 1.57 -14.33
N ASP A 257 -20.88 1.84 -14.46
CA ASP A 257 -21.55 2.90 -13.70
C ASP A 257 -21.45 2.67 -12.20
N ALA A 258 -21.54 1.42 -11.72
CA ALA A 258 -21.37 1.10 -10.31
C ALA A 258 -19.94 1.38 -9.82
N ILE A 259 -18.92 1.00 -10.59
CA ILE A 259 -17.51 1.28 -10.29
C ILE A 259 -17.30 2.80 -10.17
N ILE A 260 -17.72 3.55 -11.20
CA ILE A 260 -17.52 5.00 -11.23
C ILE A 260 -18.36 5.72 -10.17
N ARG A 261 -19.57 5.24 -9.85
CA ARG A 261 -20.40 5.81 -8.77
C ARG A 261 -19.71 5.69 -7.43
N ALA A 262 -19.14 4.53 -7.12
CA ALA A 262 -18.39 4.35 -5.89
C ALA A 262 -17.25 5.35 -5.77
N THR A 263 -16.49 5.55 -6.86
CA THR A 263 -15.41 6.54 -6.91
C THR A 263 -15.92 7.98 -6.84
N PHE A 264 -17.06 8.30 -7.45
CA PHE A 264 -17.69 9.63 -7.37
C PHE A 264 -18.09 10.01 -5.94
N ASP A 265 -18.58 9.03 -5.16
CA ASP A 265 -19.08 9.21 -3.80
C ASP A 265 -17.97 9.18 -2.75
N ALA A 266 -16.98 8.28 -2.89
CA ALA A 266 -15.94 8.02 -1.88
C ALA A 266 -14.49 8.25 -2.36
N ALA A 267 -14.28 8.71 -3.59
CA ALA A 267 -12.97 8.85 -4.25
C ALA A 267 -12.18 7.53 -4.44
N GLU A 268 -12.84 6.39 -4.21
CA GLU A 268 -12.32 5.03 -4.40
C GLU A 268 -13.46 4.08 -4.81
N PRO A 269 -13.18 3.00 -5.55
CA PRO A 269 -11.87 2.50 -5.96
C PRO A 269 -11.19 3.33 -7.06
N GLY A 270 -9.87 3.23 -7.15
CA GLY A 270 -9.12 3.65 -8.34
C GLY A 270 -9.36 2.70 -9.51
N VAL A 271 -8.96 3.11 -10.71
CA VAL A 271 -9.01 2.28 -11.93
C VAL A 271 -7.60 2.05 -12.44
N ILE A 272 -7.24 0.79 -12.66
CA ILE A 272 -5.99 0.36 -13.30
C ILE A 272 -6.34 -0.35 -14.61
N PHE A 273 -5.87 0.18 -15.74
CA PHE A 273 -6.08 -0.44 -17.04
C PHE A 273 -5.04 -1.55 -17.24
N ILE A 274 -5.35 -2.74 -16.71
CA ILE A 274 -4.35 -3.79 -16.46
C ILE A 274 -3.76 -4.37 -17.74
N ASP A 275 -4.53 -4.41 -18.82
CA ASP A 275 -4.05 -4.87 -20.12
C ASP A 275 -3.07 -3.85 -20.73
N ARG A 276 -3.31 -2.55 -20.54
CA ARG A 276 -2.39 -1.49 -20.97
C ARG A 276 -1.08 -1.52 -20.19
N VAL A 277 -1.17 -1.75 -18.89
CA VAL A 277 0.00 -1.97 -18.01
C VAL A 277 0.86 -3.12 -18.56
N ASN A 278 0.25 -4.28 -18.87
CA ASN A 278 1.00 -5.44 -19.36
C ASN A 278 1.49 -5.30 -20.81
N ALA A 279 0.69 -4.69 -21.69
CA ALA A 279 1.06 -4.45 -23.09
C ALA A 279 2.31 -3.58 -23.19
N LEU A 280 2.44 -2.58 -22.31
CA LEU A 280 3.57 -1.66 -22.24
C LEU A 280 4.66 -2.10 -21.25
N ASN A 281 4.56 -3.28 -20.65
CA ASN A 281 5.61 -3.80 -19.76
C ASN A 281 6.82 -4.28 -20.59
N ASN A 282 8.00 -3.73 -20.29
CA ASN A 282 9.27 -4.14 -20.90
C ASN A 282 9.66 -5.59 -20.59
N LEU A 283 9.13 -6.16 -19.51
CA LEU A 283 9.49 -7.49 -19.04
C LEU A 283 8.37 -8.53 -19.28
N ALA A 284 7.36 -8.20 -20.09
CA ALA A 284 6.20 -9.07 -20.30
C ALA A 284 6.53 -10.46 -20.88
N TYR A 285 7.75 -10.67 -21.38
CA TYR A 285 8.24 -11.98 -21.82
C TYR A 285 8.59 -12.92 -20.66
N CYS A 286 8.80 -12.39 -19.45
CA CYS A 286 9.15 -13.18 -18.26
C CYS A 286 8.31 -12.85 -17.02
N GLU A 287 7.31 -11.97 -17.11
CA GLU A 287 6.42 -11.64 -16.00
C GLU A 287 5.04 -11.18 -16.46
N THR A 288 4.10 -11.16 -15.51
CA THR A 288 2.77 -10.58 -15.70
C THR A 288 2.43 -9.77 -14.45
N LEU A 289 1.85 -8.58 -14.66
CA LEU A 289 1.54 -7.62 -13.62
C LEU A 289 0.05 -7.70 -13.29
N HIS A 290 -0.28 -7.92 -12.02
CA HIS A 290 -1.67 -8.02 -11.55
C HIS A 290 -1.95 -7.10 -10.33
N CYS A 291 -1.00 -6.25 -9.96
CA CYS A 291 -1.17 -5.31 -8.85
C CYS A 291 -0.21 -4.13 -9.01
N THR A 292 -0.41 -3.11 -8.18
CA THR A 292 0.52 -2.00 -8.02
C THR A 292 0.92 -1.86 -6.56
N ASN A 293 1.97 -1.10 -6.29
CA ASN A 293 2.22 -0.55 -4.96
C ASN A 293 1.06 0.39 -4.50
N PRO A 294 1.06 0.87 -3.23
CA PRO A 294 -0.01 1.72 -2.68
C PRO A 294 -0.38 2.97 -3.49
N CYS A 295 0.56 3.57 -4.21
CA CYS A 295 0.35 4.84 -4.90
C CYS A 295 0.08 4.71 -6.41
N GLY A 296 0.04 3.48 -6.95
CA GLY A 296 -0.35 3.18 -8.34
C GLY A 296 0.75 3.39 -9.40
N GLU A 297 1.87 4.02 -9.04
CA GLU A 297 2.96 4.38 -9.94
C GLU A 297 3.90 3.22 -10.27
N GLN A 298 3.87 2.15 -9.47
CA GLN A 298 4.65 0.93 -9.66
C GLN A 298 3.74 -0.29 -9.80
N PRO A 299 3.31 -0.63 -11.02
CA PRO A 299 2.86 -1.98 -11.34
C PRO A 299 4.05 -2.93 -11.21
N LEU A 300 3.90 -3.93 -10.34
CA LEU A 300 4.99 -4.84 -9.98
C LEU A 300 4.53 -6.29 -10.09
N PRO A 301 5.44 -7.21 -10.49
CA PRO A 301 5.14 -8.63 -10.53
C PRO A 301 5.02 -9.20 -9.11
N PRO A 302 4.60 -10.46 -8.94
CA PRO A 302 4.68 -11.15 -7.67
C PRO A 302 6.06 -11.04 -7.01
N ASN A 303 6.11 -10.68 -5.73
CA ASN A 303 7.33 -10.35 -4.97
C ASN A 303 8.15 -9.17 -5.52
N GLY A 304 7.61 -8.42 -6.48
CA GLY A 304 8.31 -7.30 -7.11
C GLY A 304 8.57 -6.16 -6.13
N ALA A 305 9.72 -5.52 -6.32
CA ALA A 305 10.18 -4.42 -5.49
C ALA A 305 10.75 -3.30 -6.37
N CYS A 306 10.58 -2.04 -5.96
CA CYS A 306 11.14 -0.91 -6.69
C CYS A 306 11.63 0.18 -5.73
N ASN A 307 12.92 0.52 -5.85
CA ASN A 307 13.45 1.74 -5.24
C ASN A 307 13.10 2.96 -6.10
N LEU A 308 13.02 4.12 -5.47
CA LEU A 308 12.56 5.33 -6.12
C LEU A 308 13.56 6.48 -5.94
N GLY A 309 13.63 7.34 -6.93
CA GLY A 309 14.34 8.61 -6.91
C GLY A 309 13.76 9.56 -7.95
N CYS A 310 14.09 10.84 -7.87
CA CYS A 310 13.52 11.81 -8.78
C CYS A 310 14.44 13.00 -9.03
N VAL A 311 14.34 13.54 -10.24
CA VAL A 311 14.98 14.79 -10.65
C VAL A 311 14.06 15.96 -10.31
N ASN A 312 14.59 16.99 -9.65
CA ASN A 312 13.87 18.22 -9.40
C ASN A 312 13.97 19.14 -10.61
N LEU A 313 12.90 19.19 -11.42
CA LEU A 313 12.87 19.94 -12.66
C LEU A 313 13.03 21.45 -12.43
N ALA A 314 12.51 21.96 -11.32
CA ALA A 314 12.58 23.39 -11.01
C ALA A 314 14.02 23.86 -10.74
N ALA A 315 14.86 23.00 -10.16
CA ALA A 315 16.28 23.30 -9.94
C ALA A 315 17.10 23.38 -11.24
N LEU A 316 16.55 22.89 -12.36
CA LEU A 316 17.19 22.89 -13.67
C LEU A 316 16.73 24.05 -14.58
N VAL A 317 15.95 24.99 -14.06
CA VAL A 317 15.56 26.20 -14.79
C VAL A 317 16.57 27.32 -14.57
N ARG A 318 17.14 27.83 -15.66
CA ARG A 318 18.06 28.97 -15.65
C ARG A 318 17.27 30.27 -15.88
N ALA A 319 17.70 31.34 -15.21
CA ALA A 319 17.09 32.68 -15.31
C ALA A 319 15.55 32.67 -15.17
N PRO A 320 14.99 32.08 -14.09
CA PRO A 320 13.55 31.91 -13.93
C PRO A 320 12.80 33.24 -13.95
N PHE A 321 11.59 33.26 -14.51
CA PHE A 321 10.72 34.45 -14.66
C PHE A 321 11.35 35.60 -15.47
N SER A 322 12.21 35.28 -16.44
CA SER A 322 12.79 36.26 -17.37
C SER A 322 12.62 35.82 -18.82
N GLU A 323 12.83 36.73 -19.77
CA GLU A 323 12.84 36.38 -21.21
C GLU A 323 13.96 35.40 -21.58
N ALA A 324 15.00 35.29 -20.75
CA ALA A 324 16.10 34.33 -20.91
C ALA A 324 15.84 32.99 -20.20
N ALA A 325 14.64 32.78 -19.64
CA ALA A 325 14.31 31.55 -18.92
C ALA A 325 14.45 30.32 -19.84
N ALA A 326 15.23 29.34 -19.41
CA ALA A 326 15.49 28.14 -20.20
C ALA A 326 15.72 26.91 -19.31
N PHE A 327 15.27 25.76 -19.79
CA PHE A 327 15.48 24.48 -19.12
C PHE A 327 16.85 23.89 -19.50
N ASP A 328 17.62 23.42 -18.52
CA ASP A 328 18.96 22.87 -18.75
C ASP A 328 18.93 21.35 -19.03
N PHE A 329 18.75 21.00 -20.31
CA PHE A 329 18.71 19.61 -20.76
C PHE A 329 20.04 18.86 -20.60
N ALA A 330 21.18 19.56 -20.68
CA ALA A 330 22.48 18.94 -20.49
C ALA A 330 22.63 18.51 -19.02
N ARG A 331 22.25 19.39 -18.09
CA ARG A 331 22.27 19.06 -16.66
C ARG A 331 21.26 17.97 -16.32
N LEU A 332 20.06 17.97 -16.93
CA LEU A 332 19.08 16.88 -16.78
C LEU A 332 19.71 15.52 -17.10
N ALA A 333 20.43 15.42 -18.22
CA ALA A 333 21.06 14.16 -18.63
C ALA A 333 22.12 13.67 -17.63
N GLU A 334 22.93 14.59 -17.10
CA GLU A 334 23.93 14.27 -16.07
C GLU A 334 23.29 13.79 -14.76
N VAL A 335 22.25 14.49 -14.30
CA VAL A 335 21.54 14.17 -13.06
C VAL A 335 20.78 12.84 -13.21
N ALA A 336 20.17 12.58 -14.36
CA ALA A 336 19.55 11.31 -14.69
C ALA A 336 20.56 10.15 -14.63
N ALA A 337 21.75 10.32 -15.20
CA ALA A 337 22.81 9.31 -15.15
C ALA A 337 23.31 9.04 -13.72
N ILE A 338 23.44 10.09 -12.89
CA ILE A 338 23.70 9.95 -11.45
C ILE A 338 22.59 9.12 -10.80
N GLY A 339 21.33 9.44 -11.10
CA GLY A 339 20.17 8.76 -10.55
C GLY A 339 20.12 7.26 -10.89
N VAL A 340 20.40 6.88 -12.15
CA VAL A 340 20.43 5.48 -12.58
C VAL A 340 21.48 4.68 -11.81
N ARG A 341 22.73 5.16 -11.75
CA ARG A 341 23.80 4.46 -11.00
C ARG A 341 23.50 4.41 -9.51
N PHE A 342 22.96 5.50 -8.97
CA PHE A 342 22.57 5.59 -7.56
C PHE A 342 21.51 4.54 -7.20
N LEU A 343 20.42 4.45 -7.98
CA LEU A 343 19.35 3.47 -7.73
C LEU A 343 19.79 2.04 -8.06
N ASP A 344 20.62 1.81 -9.07
CA ASP A 344 21.21 0.49 -9.33
C ASP A 344 22.00 -0.01 -8.11
N ASN A 345 22.82 0.85 -7.50
CA ASN A 345 23.57 0.50 -6.29
C ASN A 345 22.67 0.23 -5.08
N VAL A 346 21.58 0.99 -4.91
CA VAL A 346 20.64 0.75 -3.80
C VAL A 346 20.09 -0.67 -3.82
N LEU A 347 19.90 -1.28 -5.00
CA LEU A 347 19.43 -2.67 -5.12
C LEU A 347 20.39 -3.68 -4.49
N ASP A 348 21.69 -3.39 -4.50
CA ASP A 348 22.74 -4.28 -4.00
C ASP A 348 22.94 -4.11 -2.49
N VAL A 349 22.84 -2.88 -1.97
CA VAL A 349 23.11 -2.57 -0.55
C VAL A 349 21.86 -2.54 0.36
N THR A 350 20.65 -2.65 -0.19
CA THR A 350 19.41 -2.62 0.60
C THR A 350 19.11 -3.95 1.28
N ASN A 351 18.45 -3.88 2.45
CA ASN A 351 17.79 -5.05 3.00
C ASN A 351 16.48 -5.32 2.26
N TYR A 352 16.25 -6.58 1.92
CA TYR A 352 14.96 -7.06 1.45
C TYR A 352 14.20 -7.72 2.61
N PRO A 353 12.91 -7.40 2.80
CA PRO A 353 12.11 -7.99 3.86
C PRO A 353 12.00 -9.51 3.81
N VAL A 354 11.90 -10.08 2.60
CA VAL A 354 11.91 -11.54 2.39
C VAL A 354 12.85 -11.93 1.24
N PRO A 355 13.38 -13.17 1.22
CA PRO A 355 14.34 -13.62 0.20
C PRO A 355 13.82 -13.56 -1.23
N GLU A 356 12.53 -13.86 -1.44
CA GLU A 356 11.93 -13.89 -2.78
C GLU A 356 11.90 -12.50 -3.42
N GLN A 357 11.76 -11.44 -2.60
CA GLN A 357 11.85 -10.06 -3.08
C GLN A 357 13.29 -9.70 -3.48
N ALA A 358 14.29 -10.23 -2.77
CA ALA A 358 15.70 -10.04 -3.13
C ALA A 358 16.04 -10.74 -4.44
N GLU A 359 15.54 -11.97 -4.62
CA GLU A 359 15.72 -12.74 -5.85
C GLU A 359 15.05 -12.07 -7.05
N GLU A 360 13.81 -11.60 -6.90
CA GLU A 360 13.08 -10.86 -7.94
C GLU A 360 13.86 -9.61 -8.38
N ALA A 361 14.29 -8.80 -7.40
CA ALA A 361 15.01 -7.56 -7.66
C ALA A 361 16.40 -7.82 -8.27
N ALA A 362 17.13 -8.85 -7.82
CA ALA A 362 18.42 -9.21 -8.38
C ALA A 362 18.32 -9.65 -9.85
N ASN A 363 17.24 -10.37 -10.19
CA ASN A 363 17.03 -10.92 -11.53
C ASN A 363 16.63 -9.89 -12.58
N LYS A 364 15.95 -8.79 -12.20
CA LYS A 364 15.38 -7.82 -13.15
C LYS A 364 15.81 -6.37 -12.94
N ARG A 365 16.39 -6.07 -11.77
CA ARG A 365 17.00 -4.79 -11.39
C ARG A 365 16.11 -3.57 -11.67
N ARG A 366 14.84 -3.66 -11.25
CA ARG A 366 13.81 -2.63 -11.46
C ARG A 366 14.10 -1.39 -10.59
N THR A 367 14.01 -0.21 -11.21
CA THR A 367 14.20 1.09 -10.55
C THR A 367 13.10 2.06 -10.99
N GLY A 368 12.90 3.14 -10.23
CA GLY A 368 11.89 4.14 -10.53
C GLY A 368 12.43 5.56 -10.40
N ILE A 369 13.00 6.06 -11.49
CA ILE A 369 13.42 7.45 -11.65
C ILE A 369 12.23 8.26 -12.16
N GLY A 370 11.86 9.28 -11.39
CA GLY A 370 10.81 10.20 -11.79
C GLY A 370 11.22 11.66 -11.71
N ILE A 371 10.22 12.50 -11.55
CA ILE A 371 10.36 13.94 -11.48
C ILE A 371 9.69 14.48 -10.22
N MET A 372 10.12 15.67 -9.79
CA MET A 372 9.33 16.57 -8.96
C MET A 372 9.44 17.99 -9.51
N GLY A 373 8.57 18.89 -9.07
CA GLY A 373 8.64 20.31 -9.40
C GLY A 373 8.21 20.63 -10.83
N LEU A 374 7.40 19.79 -11.50
CA LEU A 374 6.96 20.07 -12.87
C LEU A 374 6.18 21.38 -12.97
N GLY A 375 5.17 21.56 -12.13
CA GLY A 375 4.37 22.79 -12.09
C GLY A 375 5.23 24.01 -11.78
N THR A 376 6.14 23.89 -10.82
CA THR A 376 7.09 24.95 -10.47
C THR A 376 8.04 25.29 -11.63
N ALA A 377 8.57 24.30 -12.35
CA ALA A 377 9.45 24.51 -13.49
C ALA A 377 8.73 25.23 -14.64
N LEU A 378 7.49 24.83 -14.95
CA LEU A 378 6.68 25.48 -15.99
C LEU A 378 6.41 26.95 -15.65
N GLN A 379 6.09 27.26 -14.39
CA GLN A 379 5.93 28.64 -13.92
C GLN A 379 7.22 29.45 -14.12
N MET A 380 8.36 28.90 -13.70
CA MET A 380 9.67 29.54 -13.85
C MET A 380 10.05 29.79 -15.33
N LEU A 381 9.54 28.97 -16.25
CA LEU A 381 9.70 29.12 -17.70
C LEU A 381 8.65 30.05 -18.34
N GLY A 382 7.69 30.57 -17.57
CA GLY A 382 6.61 31.40 -18.10
C GLY A 382 5.52 30.62 -18.84
N LEU A 383 5.39 29.31 -18.60
CA LEU A 383 4.46 28.41 -19.29
C LEU A 383 3.29 28.02 -18.37
N ARG A 384 2.05 28.22 -18.83
CA ARG A 384 0.86 27.85 -18.06
C ARG A 384 0.64 26.34 -18.12
N TYR A 385 0.56 25.66 -16.98
CA TYR A 385 0.27 24.22 -16.93
C TYR A 385 -0.98 23.86 -17.76
N GLY A 386 -0.93 22.79 -18.55
CA GLY A 386 -2.04 22.35 -19.41
C GLY A 386 -2.25 23.13 -20.71
N SER A 387 -1.49 24.22 -20.94
CA SER A 387 -1.45 24.89 -22.25
C SER A 387 -0.69 24.05 -23.28
N PRO A 388 -1.01 24.16 -24.58
CA PRO A 388 -0.29 23.44 -25.65
C PRO A 388 1.24 23.65 -25.63
N GLU A 389 1.69 24.87 -25.31
CA GLU A 389 3.12 25.19 -25.23
C GLU A 389 3.78 24.51 -24.02
N ALA A 390 3.08 24.46 -22.88
CA ALA A 390 3.54 23.72 -21.71
C ALA A 390 3.58 22.22 -21.98
N GLU A 391 2.53 21.67 -22.59
CA GLU A 391 2.44 20.25 -22.99
C GLU A 391 3.60 19.84 -23.89
N ALA A 392 3.94 20.64 -24.90
CA ALA A 392 5.10 20.42 -25.76
C ALA A 392 6.41 20.43 -24.96
N LYS A 393 6.56 21.37 -24.02
CA LYS A 393 7.74 21.42 -23.14
C LYS A 393 7.81 20.23 -22.19
N VAL A 394 6.68 19.77 -21.64
CA VAL A 394 6.62 18.56 -20.80
C VAL A 394 7.06 17.34 -21.61
N ALA A 395 6.57 17.19 -22.84
CA ALA A 395 6.98 16.10 -23.73
C ALA A 395 8.50 16.12 -23.99
N GLU A 396 9.07 17.30 -24.25
CA GLU A 396 10.52 17.46 -24.46
C GLU A 396 11.33 17.09 -23.21
N ILE A 397 10.93 17.55 -22.02
CA ILE A 397 11.59 17.24 -20.74
C ILE A 397 11.51 15.73 -20.44
N MET A 398 10.32 15.14 -20.58
CA MET A 398 10.12 13.72 -20.27
C MET A 398 10.82 12.81 -21.27
N ALA A 399 10.86 13.18 -22.55
CA ALA A 399 11.66 12.48 -23.56
C ALA A 399 13.15 12.52 -23.21
N ALA A 400 13.68 13.71 -22.88
CA ALA A 400 15.08 13.88 -22.51
C ALA A 400 15.46 13.08 -21.26
N LEU A 401 14.58 13.04 -20.24
CA LEU A 401 14.78 12.23 -19.04
C LEU A 401 14.80 10.73 -19.38
N ARG A 402 13.79 10.25 -20.13
CA ARG A 402 13.73 8.85 -20.57
C ARG A 402 15.00 8.45 -21.29
N ASP A 403 15.39 9.22 -22.29
CA ASP A 403 16.52 8.91 -23.14
C ASP A 403 17.84 8.93 -22.35
N ALA A 404 18.01 9.88 -21.44
CA ALA A 404 19.18 9.92 -20.56
C ALA A 404 19.25 8.72 -19.62
N CYS A 405 18.13 8.31 -19.01
CA CYS A 405 18.08 7.14 -18.13
C CYS A 405 18.42 5.85 -18.89
N TYR A 406 17.85 5.65 -20.07
CA TYR A 406 18.12 4.46 -20.89
C TYR A 406 19.57 4.42 -21.37
N ARG A 407 20.13 5.55 -21.85
CA ARG A 407 21.57 5.63 -22.20
C ARG A 407 22.45 5.31 -21.00
N ALA A 408 22.17 5.87 -19.83
CA ALA A 408 22.94 5.60 -18.63
C ALA A 408 22.88 4.12 -18.21
N SER A 409 21.73 3.45 -18.36
CA SER A 409 21.60 2.02 -18.08
C SER A 409 22.30 1.13 -19.10
N VAL A 410 22.38 1.54 -20.37
CA VAL A 410 23.25 0.90 -21.38
C VAL A 410 24.72 1.06 -21.00
N GLU A 411 25.16 2.25 -20.57
CA GLU A 411 26.55 2.44 -20.10
C GLU A 411 26.86 1.58 -18.86
N LEU A 412 25.92 1.46 -17.91
CA LEU A 412 26.09 0.54 -16.79
C LEU A 412 26.11 -0.93 -17.22
N ALA A 413 25.39 -1.31 -18.28
CA ALA A 413 25.47 -2.66 -18.81
C ALA A 413 26.84 -2.96 -19.42
N LYS A 414 27.51 -1.97 -20.02
CA LYS A 414 28.91 -2.11 -20.46
C LYS A 414 29.86 -2.32 -19.29
N GLU A 415 29.65 -1.63 -18.18
CA GLU A 415 30.48 -1.71 -16.97
C GLU A 415 30.22 -3.01 -16.18
N ARG A 416 28.96 -3.40 -16.01
CA ARG A 416 28.51 -4.39 -15.00
C ARG A 416 27.74 -5.58 -15.58
N GLY A 417 27.54 -5.60 -16.89
CA GLY A 417 26.66 -6.55 -17.57
C GLY A 417 25.18 -6.18 -17.47
N PRO A 418 24.34 -6.70 -18.39
CA PRO A 418 22.89 -6.52 -18.33
C PRO A 418 22.26 -7.20 -17.10
N PHE A 419 20.99 -6.90 -16.82
CA PHE A 419 20.28 -7.64 -15.77
C PHE A 419 20.17 -9.15 -16.11
N PRO A 420 20.13 -10.06 -15.11
CA PRO A 420 20.21 -11.50 -15.35
C PRO A 420 19.15 -12.10 -16.30
N LEU A 421 17.90 -11.65 -16.23
CA LEU A 421 16.81 -12.12 -17.11
C LEU A 421 16.68 -11.34 -18.41
N PHE A 422 17.72 -10.62 -18.84
CA PHE A 422 17.70 -9.88 -20.09
C PHE A 422 17.68 -10.84 -21.29
N ASP A 423 16.56 -10.81 -22.03
CA ASP A 423 16.46 -11.45 -23.34
C ASP A 423 16.52 -10.36 -24.41
N ARG A 424 17.56 -10.37 -25.24
CA ARG A 424 17.85 -9.30 -26.20
C ARG A 424 16.74 -9.13 -27.21
N GLU A 425 16.27 -10.22 -27.81
CA GLU A 425 15.26 -10.17 -28.87
C GLU A 425 13.90 -9.82 -28.28
N ALA A 426 13.51 -10.47 -27.18
CA ALA A 426 12.22 -10.23 -26.56
C ALA A 426 12.10 -8.82 -25.94
N PHE A 427 13.19 -8.28 -25.38
CA PHE A 427 13.21 -6.93 -24.82
C PHE A 427 13.14 -5.86 -25.92
N LEU A 428 13.94 -5.99 -26.99
CA LEU A 428 13.91 -5.05 -28.13
C LEU A 428 12.57 -5.06 -28.88
N ASP A 429 11.86 -6.19 -28.87
CA ASP A 429 10.55 -6.32 -29.47
C ASP A 429 9.42 -5.70 -28.62
N ARG A 430 9.67 -5.22 -27.40
CA ARG A 430 8.61 -4.61 -26.58
C ARG A 430 8.13 -3.26 -27.13
N PRO A 431 6.81 -2.96 -27.12
CA PRO A 431 6.28 -1.73 -27.72
C PRO A 431 6.93 -0.44 -27.21
N PHE A 432 7.15 -0.32 -25.89
CA PHE A 432 7.81 0.84 -25.30
C PHE A 432 9.27 0.97 -25.79
N VAL A 433 10.00 -0.15 -25.85
CA VAL A 433 11.41 -0.21 -26.29
C VAL A 433 11.56 0.10 -27.77
N ARG A 434 10.62 -0.34 -28.63
CA ARG A 434 10.60 0.02 -30.06
C ARG A 434 10.45 1.53 -30.28
N GLY A 435 9.80 2.23 -29.36
CA GLY A 435 9.62 3.68 -29.38
C GLY A 435 10.83 4.48 -28.93
N LEU A 436 11.91 3.83 -28.47
CA LEU A 436 13.14 4.51 -28.08
C LEU A 436 13.95 4.97 -29.31
N PRO A 437 14.74 6.05 -29.18
CA PRO A 437 15.70 6.48 -30.19
C PRO A 437 16.60 5.33 -30.69
N GLU A 438 16.99 5.41 -31.96
CA GLU A 438 17.81 4.38 -32.63
C GLU A 438 19.13 4.12 -31.90
N ASP A 439 19.83 5.17 -31.45
CA ASP A 439 21.10 5.04 -30.73
C ASP A 439 20.95 4.26 -29.41
N ILE A 440 19.81 4.39 -28.75
CA ILE A 440 19.49 3.65 -27.53
C ILE A 440 19.19 2.18 -27.85
N ARG A 441 18.35 1.94 -28.87
CA ARG A 441 18.03 0.57 -29.31
C ARG A 441 19.27 -0.17 -29.77
N ASP A 442 20.16 0.47 -30.50
CA ASP A 442 21.46 -0.08 -30.91
C ASP A 442 22.36 -0.33 -29.70
N GLY A 443 22.40 0.61 -28.75
CA GLY A 443 23.12 0.43 -27.49
C GLY A 443 22.66 -0.82 -26.72
N ILE A 444 21.35 -1.01 -26.58
CA ILE A 444 20.74 -2.22 -25.97
C ILE A 444 21.07 -3.46 -26.82
N ALA A 445 20.96 -3.35 -28.14
CA ALA A 445 21.21 -4.44 -29.09
C ALA A 445 22.66 -4.85 -29.18
N VAL A 446 23.62 -4.04 -28.72
CA VAL A 446 25.06 -4.39 -28.65
C VAL A 446 25.44 -4.80 -27.23
N HIS A 447 25.12 -3.98 -26.23
CA HIS A 447 25.65 -4.10 -24.87
C HIS A 447 24.66 -4.68 -23.86
N GLY A 448 23.37 -4.73 -24.19
CA GLY A 448 22.30 -5.00 -23.25
C GLY A 448 21.93 -3.77 -22.41
N ILE A 449 21.08 -3.96 -21.41
CA ILE A 449 20.62 -2.92 -20.48
C ILE A 449 20.72 -3.40 -19.04
N ARG A 450 21.13 -2.52 -18.12
CA ARG A 450 21.38 -2.89 -16.71
C ARG A 450 20.10 -3.06 -15.90
N ASN A 451 19.05 -2.34 -16.25
CA ASN A 451 17.80 -2.27 -15.48
C ASN A 451 16.61 -2.60 -16.40
N GLY A 452 15.74 -3.52 -16.00
CA GLY A 452 14.61 -3.94 -16.83
C GLY A 452 13.50 -2.89 -16.96
N VAL A 453 13.34 -2.04 -15.93
CA VAL A 453 12.44 -0.89 -15.89
C VAL A 453 13.09 0.24 -15.11
N LEU A 454 12.93 1.48 -15.59
CA LEU A 454 13.72 2.63 -15.13
C LEU A 454 12.90 3.81 -14.63
N LEU A 455 11.70 4.05 -15.16
CA LEU A 455 11.01 5.33 -15.07
C LEU A 455 9.65 5.18 -14.42
N THR A 456 9.28 6.17 -13.60
CA THR A 456 7.97 6.30 -12.96
C THR A 456 7.70 7.77 -12.65
N VAL A 457 6.47 8.14 -12.30
CA VAL A 457 6.25 9.41 -11.59
C VAL A 457 5.53 9.15 -10.28
N ALA A 458 6.27 9.29 -9.18
CA ALA A 458 5.77 9.13 -7.83
C ALA A 458 5.17 10.43 -7.27
N PRO A 459 4.31 10.38 -6.24
CA PRO A 459 3.68 11.58 -5.70
C PRO A 459 4.65 12.52 -4.95
N THR A 460 5.88 12.10 -4.63
CA THR A 460 6.95 12.90 -3.96
C THR A 460 6.54 13.79 -2.76
N GLY A 461 5.40 13.52 -2.11
CA GLY A 461 4.75 14.49 -1.22
C GLY A 461 5.55 14.92 0.01
N THR A 462 6.49 14.12 0.53
CA THR A 462 7.41 14.56 1.61
C THR A 462 8.73 15.11 1.06
N THR A 463 9.25 14.50 -0.01
CA THR A 463 10.54 14.86 -0.61
C THR A 463 10.49 16.19 -1.36
N ALA A 464 9.35 16.54 -1.97
CA ALA A 464 9.15 17.85 -2.59
C ALA A 464 9.21 19.00 -1.58
N ILE A 465 8.64 18.84 -0.38
CA ILE A 465 8.73 19.84 0.70
C ILE A 465 10.15 19.97 1.22
N TYR A 466 10.84 18.84 1.37
CA TYR A 466 12.23 18.83 1.77
C TYR A 466 13.12 19.59 0.76
N ASN A 467 12.83 19.43 -0.54
CA ASN A 467 13.50 20.14 -1.64
C ASN A 467 12.79 21.47 -1.96
N ALA A 468 12.75 22.35 -0.96
CA ALA A 468 12.23 23.72 -1.05
C ALA A 468 10.73 23.90 -1.28
N ASN A 469 9.91 22.85 -1.10
CA ASN A 469 8.46 22.91 -1.31
C ASN A 469 8.07 23.29 -2.74
N VAL A 470 8.75 22.64 -3.69
CA VAL A 470 8.34 22.60 -5.10
C VAL A 470 7.06 21.78 -5.27
N SER A 471 6.42 21.91 -6.44
CA SER A 471 5.26 21.08 -6.78
C SER A 471 5.63 19.59 -6.75
N SER A 472 4.66 18.74 -6.40
CA SER A 472 4.90 17.33 -6.09
C SER A 472 4.76 16.46 -7.34
N GLY A 473 5.80 15.73 -7.75
CA GLY A 473 5.72 14.83 -8.90
C GLY A 473 5.47 15.62 -10.19
N LEU A 474 4.49 15.18 -10.97
CA LEU A 474 3.94 15.94 -12.09
C LEU A 474 2.79 16.88 -11.69
N GLU A 475 2.42 16.97 -10.41
CA GLU A 475 1.28 17.77 -9.97
C GLU A 475 1.56 19.28 -10.18
N PRO A 476 0.52 20.06 -10.51
CA PRO A 476 0.58 21.52 -10.47
C PRO A 476 0.67 22.02 -9.01
N THR A 477 0.98 23.30 -8.83
CA THR A 477 1.02 23.93 -7.50
C THR A 477 -0.36 23.88 -6.86
N PHE A 478 -0.44 23.48 -5.58
CA PHE A 478 -1.71 23.44 -4.85
C PHE A 478 -2.22 24.85 -4.49
N GLY A 479 -1.33 25.72 -4.00
CA GLY A 479 -1.65 27.08 -3.61
C GLY A 479 -0.38 27.87 -3.27
N TRP A 480 -0.46 29.20 -3.31
CA TRP A 480 0.71 30.09 -3.16
C TRP A 480 1.11 30.34 -1.71
N ARG A 481 0.11 30.55 -0.85
CA ARG A 481 0.22 30.69 0.61
C ARG A 481 -0.82 29.78 1.24
N TYR A 482 -0.40 28.83 2.06
CA TYR A 482 -1.33 27.90 2.69
C TYR A 482 -0.80 27.39 4.03
N PHE A 483 -1.71 26.83 4.82
CA PHE A 483 -1.36 26.21 6.09
C PHE A 483 -1.25 24.70 5.92
N ARG A 484 -0.19 24.14 6.51
CA ARG A 484 0.05 22.70 6.49
C ARG A 484 0.14 22.16 7.90
N LYS A 485 -0.75 21.21 8.19
CA LYS A 485 -0.74 20.49 9.46
C LYS A 485 0.21 19.30 9.36
N VAL A 486 1.10 19.19 10.32
CA VAL A 486 2.06 18.09 10.44
C VAL A 486 1.81 17.37 11.75
N LEU A 487 1.41 16.10 11.64
CA LEU A 487 1.26 15.22 12.79
C LEU A 487 2.64 14.98 13.42
N GLN A 488 2.74 15.31 14.71
CA GLN A 488 3.92 15.13 15.55
C GLN A 488 3.97 13.70 16.10
N ALA A 489 5.12 13.29 16.63
CA ALA A 489 5.30 11.95 17.19
C ALA A 489 4.41 11.68 18.42
N ASP A 490 4.04 12.73 19.16
CA ASP A 490 3.14 12.66 20.32
C ASP A 490 1.65 12.66 19.93
N GLY A 491 1.33 12.66 18.63
CA GLY A 491 -0.03 12.71 18.11
C GLY A 491 -0.62 14.12 18.02
N SER A 492 0.07 15.16 18.49
CA SER A 492 -0.34 16.55 18.29
C SER A 492 -0.17 16.98 16.84
N GLN A 493 -0.86 18.05 16.42
CA GLN A 493 -0.68 18.64 15.09
C GLN A 493 0.00 20.00 15.22
N ARG A 494 1.10 20.18 14.51
CA ARG A 494 1.74 21.50 14.36
C ARG A 494 1.40 22.07 12.99
N GLU A 495 0.95 23.31 12.97
CA GLU A 495 0.65 24.03 11.73
C GLU A 495 1.84 24.88 11.30
N PHE A 496 2.13 24.87 10.00
CA PHE A 496 3.15 25.70 9.37
C PHE A 496 2.49 26.57 8.30
N ALA A 497 2.80 27.86 8.30
CA ALA A 497 2.59 28.70 7.13
C ALA A 497 3.64 28.31 6.08
N VAL A 498 3.19 27.95 4.88
CA VAL A 498 4.05 27.45 3.80
C VAL A 498 3.81 28.29 2.56
N LEU A 499 4.90 28.58 1.85
CA LEU A 499 4.91 29.26 0.57
C LEU A 499 5.30 28.28 -0.53
N ASP A 500 4.69 28.39 -1.71
CA ASP A 500 5.13 27.64 -2.88
C ASP A 500 6.51 28.12 -3.37
N ALA A 501 7.37 27.19 -3.83
CA ALA A 501 8.71 27.51 -4.30
C ALA A 501 8.73 28.42 -5.54
N GLY A 502 7.78 28.22 -6.46
CA GLY A 502 7.62 29.06 -7.65
C GLY A 502 7.21 30.47 -7.29
N PHE A 503 6.30 30.62 -6.33
CA PHE A 503 5.93 31.93 -5.78
C PHE A 503 7.12 32.63 -5.10
N LEU A 504 7.90 31.92 -4.28
CA LEU A 504 9.11 32.48 -3.67
C LEU A 504 10.14 32.93 -4.73
N ALA A 505 10.34 32.11 -5.76
CA ALA A 505 11.23 32.44 -6.86
C ALA A 505 10.73 33.65 -7.67
N TRP A 506 9.42 33.76 -7.90
CA TRP A 506 8.80 34.91 -8.56
C TRP A 506 8.97 36.20 -7.75
N CYS A 507 8.71 36.17 -6.44
CA CYS A 507 8.92 37.31 -5.56
C CYS A 507 10.38 37.79 -5.63
N ARG A 508 11.34 36.86 -5.59
CA ARG A 508 12.78 37.19 -5.70
C ARG A 508 13.13 37.78 -7.05
N ALA A 509 12.66 37.20 -8.15
CA ALA A 509 12.89 37.71 -9.49
C ALA A 509 12.38 39.16 -9.64
N ASN A 510 11.30 39.51 -8.94
CA ASN A 510 10.66 40.83 -8.96
C ASN A 510 11.04 41.74 -7.77
N ALA A 511 11.95 41.31 -6.89
CA ALA A 511 12.34 42.03 -5.67
C ALA A 511 11.14 42.40 -4.75
N LEU A 512 10.18 41.48 -4.63
CA LEU A 512 9.00 41.59 -3.77
C LEU A 512 9.20 40.84 -2.46
N ASP A 513 8.55 41.33 -1.40
CA ASP A 513 8.46 40.61 -0.12
C ASP A 513 7.38 39.52 -0.20
N PRO A 514 7.74 38.22 -0.04
CA PRO A 514 6.78 37.12 -0.10
C PRO A 514 5.67 37.18 0.94
N ALA A 515 5.82 37.92 2.04
CA ALA A 515 4.76 38.09 3.04
C ALA A 515 3.65 39.04 2.57
N THR A 516 3.98 40.02 1.73
CA THR A 516 3.08 41.11 1.34
C THR A 516 2.77 41.15 -0.16
N ALA A 517 3.48 40.40 -0.99
CA ALA A 517 3.26 40.33 -2.43
C ALA A 517 1.80 39.98 -2.79
N PRO A 518 1.23 40.57 -3.85
CA PRO A 518 -0.16 40.33 -4.25
C PRO A 518 -0.34 38.89 -4.77
N LEU A 519 -1.51 38.32 -4.50
CA LEU A 519 -1.92 37.02 -5.06
C LEU A 519 -2.97 37.18 -6.17
N ASP A 520 -3.65 38.33 -6.23
CA ASP A 520 -4.74 38.59 -7.18
C ASP A 520 -4.25 39.05 -8.56
N ASP A 521 -2.96 39.39 -8.68
CA ASP A 521 -2.31 39.92 -9.91
C ASP A 521 -1.04 39.14 -10.25
N LEU A 522 -1.13 37.81 -10.15
CA LEU A 522 -0.05 36.92 -10.57
C LEU A 522 -0.02 36.76 -12.09
N PRO A 523 1.16 36.53 -12.70
CA PRO A 523 1.25 36.25 -14.13
C PRO A 523 0.32 35.10 -14.56
N PRO A 524 -0.27 35.12 -15.77
CA PRO A 524 -1.25 34.10 -16.22
C PRO A 524 -0.75 32.64 -16.23
N HIS A 525 0.57 32.43 -16.22
CA HIS A 525 1.18 31.10 -16.15
C HIS A 525 1.28 30.53 -14.73
N MET A 526 1.11 31.38 -13.71
CA MET A 526 1.06 30.99 -12.31
C MET A 526 -0.36 30.60 -11.95
N VAL A 527 -0.71 29.35 -12.23
CA VAL A 527 -2.00 28.73 -11.92
C VAL A 527 -1.89 27.65 -10.86
N THR A 528 -2.92 27.52 -10.04
CA THR A 528 -3.07 26.47 -9.04
C THR A 528 -3.86 25.28 -9.58
N ALA A 529 -3.78 24.14 -8.88
CA ALA A 529 -4.47 22.91 -9.23
C ALA A 529 -6.00 23.08 -9.33
N LEU A 530 -6.60 24.01 -8.57
CA LEU A 530 -8.05 24.24 -8.56
C LEU A 530 -8.53 25.16 -9.70
N GLU A 531 -7.60 25.83 -10.38
CA GLU A 531 -7.89 26.70 -11.54
C GLU A 531 -7.76 25.95 -12.88
N LEU A 532 -7.30 24.70 -12.83
CA LEU A 532 -7.14 23.84 -14.01
C LEU A 532 -8.41 23.05 -14.27
N SER A 533 -8.71 22.86 -15.54
CA SER A 533 -9.73 21.93 -16.00
C SER A 533 -9.27 20.47 -15.82
N VAL A 534 -10.26 19.58 -15.78
CA VAL A 534 -10.04 18.13 -15.72
C VAL A 534 -9.23 17.63 -16.94
N GLU A 535 -9.53 18.18 -18.12
CA GLU A 535 -8.86 17.84 -19.38
C GLU A 535 -7.36 18.19 -19.34
N GLU A 536 -7.00 19.37 -18.82
CA GLU A 536 -5.61 19.81 -18.68
C GLU A 536 -4.80 18.90 -17.75
N HIS A 537 -5.42 18.40 -16.68
CA HIS A 537 -4.80 17.40 -15.82
C HIS A 537 -4.58 16.07 -16.55
N LEU A 538 -5.59 15.58 -17.27
CA LEU A 538 -5.54 14.30 -17.98
C LEU A 538 -4.52 14.32 -19.11
N ARG A 539 -4.53 15.35 -19.97
CA ARG A 539 -3.58 15.49 -21.09
C ARG A 539 -2.14 15.49 -20.59
N THR A 540 -1.85 16.23 -19.52
CA THR A 540 -0.50 16.25 -18.94
C THR A 540 -0.09 14.88 -18.40
N GLN A 541 -1.02 14.13 -17.77
CA GLN A 541 -0.75 12.75 -17.35
C GLN A 541 -0.41 11.85 -18.54
N ALA A 542 -1.21 11.90 -19.60
CA ALA A 542 -1.03 11.09 -20.80
C ALA A 542 0.30 11.37 -21.52
N ILE A 543 0.67 12.65 -21.62
CA ILE A 543 1.97 13.07 -22.17
C ILE A 543 3.11 12.47 -21.36
N CYS A 544 3.10 12.62 -20.04
CA CYS A 544 4.12 12.02 -19.17
C CYS A 544 4.14 10.48 -19.31
N GLN A 545 2.97 9.83 -19.40
CA GLN A 545 2.85 8.37 -19.46
C GLN A 545 3.54 7.77 -20.69
N THR A 546 3.58 8.51 -21.79
CA THR A 546 4.26 8.13 -23.05
C THR A 546 5.75 7.85 -22.85
N TYR A 547 6.37 8.49 -21.86
CA TYR A 547 7.81 8.41 -21.60
C TYR A 547 8.16 7.59 -20.35
N VAL A 548 7.18 6.89 -19.77
CA VAL A 548 7.32 6.13 -18.51
C VAL A 548 7.01 4.66 -18.74
N ASP A 549 7.99 3.79 -18.47
CA ASP A 549 7.88 2.33 -18.64
C ASP A 549 7.16 1.64 -17.47
N ALA A 550 7.19 2.19 -16.24
CA ALA A 550 6.32 1.76 -15.13
C ALA A 550 4.93 2.42 -15.20
N SER A 551 4.54 3.25 -14.23
CA SER A 551 3.27 4.01 -14.23
C SER A 551 3.45 5.37 -13.54
N ILE A 552 2.35 6.10 -13.39
CA ILE A 552 2.28 7.45 -12.85
C ILE A 552 1.25 7.52 -11.73
N SER A 553 1.62 8.15 -10.62
CA SER A 553 0.69 8.64 -9.61
C SER A 553 0.26 10.05 -9.99
N LYS A 554 -1.02 10.21 -10.35
CA LYS A 554 -1.62 11.50 -10.67
C LYS A 554 -3.02 11.58 -10.07
N THR A 555 -3.31 12.71 -9.43
CA THR A 555 -4.66 13.05 -9.00
C THR A 555 -5.32 13.98 -10.00
N ILE A 556 -6.43 13.55 -10.59
CA ILE A 556 -7.28 14.41 -11.43
C ILE A 556 -8.27 15.14 -10.54
N ASN A 557 -8.00 16.42 -10.24
CA ASN A 557 -8.91 17.21 -9.41
C ASN A 557 -10.17 17.53 -10.20
N CYS A 558 -11.32 17.20 -9.61
CA CYS A 558 -12.63 17.41 -10.19
C CYS A 558 -13.39 18.48 -9.38
N PRO A 559 -14.13 19.39 -10.04
CA PRO A 559 -14.99 20.34 -9.36
C PRO A 559 -15.99 19.63 -8.41
N PRO A 560 -16.33 20.23 -7.26
CA PRO A 560 -17.28 19.62 -6.32
C PRO A 560 -18.67 19.44 -6.93
N ASP A 561 -19.05 20.26 -7.91
CA ASP A 561 -20.33 20.28 -8.61
C ASP A 561 -20.32 19.56 -9.98
N ILE A 562 -19.22 18.87 -10.34
CA ILE A 562 -19.14 18.09 -11.58
C ILE A 562 -20.31 17.09 -11.67
N ALA A 563 -20.98 17.06 -12.83
CA ALA A 563 -22.04 16.08 -13.07
C ALA A 563 -21.45 14.67 -13.15
N PHE A 564 -22.23 13.66 -12.76
CA PHE A 564 -21.75 12.29 -12.78
C PHE A 564 -21.33 11.81 -14.18
N GLU A 565 -22.07 12.18 -15.23
CA GLU A 565 -21.73 11.76 -16.59
C GLU A 565 -20.41 12.38 -17.07
N ASP A 566 -20.14 13.65 -16.71
CA ASP A 566 -18.86 14.29 -17.02
C ASP A 566 -17.72 13.64 -16.22
N PHE A 567 -17.95 13.33 -14.94
CA PHE A 567 -16.99 12.60 -14.11
C PHE A 567 -16.68 11.20 -14.67
N LYS A 568 -17.70 10.50 -15.18
CA LYS A 568 -17.55 9.20 -15.85
C LYS A 568 -16.75 9.33 -17.15
N ALA A 569 -16.96 10.40 -17.91
CA ALA A 569 -16.22 10.67 -19.14
C ALA A 569 -14.71 10.81 -18.89
N VAL A 570 -14.28 11.32 -17.72
CA VAL A 570 -12.85 11.41 -17.32
C VAL A 570 -12.13 10.06 -17.44
N TYR A 571 -12.77 8.97 -17.01
CA TYR A 571 -12.16 7.63 -17.05
C TYR A 571 -12.14 7.06 -18.47
N ALA A 572 -13.17 7.32 -19.27
CA ALA A 572 -13.21 6.94 -20.68
C ALA A 572 -12.14 7.69 -21.48
N GLU A 573 -11.95 8.98 -21.19
CA GLU A 573 -10.91 9.80 -21.80
C GLU A 573 -9.50 9.35 -21.38
N ALA A 574 -9.27 9.09 -20.08
CA ALA A 574 -8.01 8.55 -19.59
C ALA A 574 -7.64 7.23 -20.30
N TYR A 575 -8.63 6.34 -20.50
CA TYR A 575 -8.45 5.11 -21.26
C TYR A 575 -8.08 5.39 -22.72
N ALA A 576 -8.81 6.28 -23.40
CA ALA A 576 -8.59 6.63 -24.79
C ALA A 576 -7.21 7.29 -25.03
N LEU A 577 -6.74 8.09 -24.07
CA LEU A 577 -5.43 8.73 -24.09
C LEU A 577 -4.27 7.76 -23.77
N GLY A 578 -4.55 6.50 -23.44
CA GLY A 578 -3.54 5.47 -23.18
C GLY A 578 -2.92 5.54 -21.79
N CYS A 579 -3.58 6.17 -20.81
CA CYS A 579 -3.15 6.12 -19.42
C CYS A 579 -3.16 4.68 -18.90
N LYS A 580 -2.25 4.35 -17.97
CA LYS A 580 -2.19 3.02 -17.33
C LYS A 580 -3.16 2.90 -16.12
N GLY A 581 -3.66 4.02 -15.63
CA GLY A 581 -4.67 4.11 -14.59
C GLY A 581 -5.19 5.54 -14.42
N CYS A 582 -6.24 5.69 -13.62
CA CYS A 582 -6.87 6.98 -13.34
C CYS A 582 -7.29 7.05 -11.86
N THR A 583 -6.94 8.16 -11.21
CA THR A 583 -7.39 8.49 -9.86
C THR A 583 -7.92 9.92 -9.87
N THR A 584 -9.16 10.08 -9.42
CA THR A 584 -9.81 11.39 -9.31
C THR A 584 -9.88 11.81 -7.85
N TYR A 585 -9.89 13.13 -7.61
CA TYR A 585 -10.23 13.69 -6.33
C TYR A 585 -11.34 14.71 -6.53
N ARG A 586 -12.48 14.44 -5.91
CA ARG A 586 -13.61 15.37 -5.81
C ARG A 586 -13.79 15.73 -4.33
N PRO A 587 -13.78 17.02 -3.96
CA PRO A 587 -14.05 17.41 -2.57
C PRO A 587 -15.44 16.93 -2.10
N THR A 588 -15.51 16.23 -0.97
CA THR A 588 -16.77 15.77 -0.34
C THR A 588 -16.74 15.98 1.18
N PRO A 589 -17.90 16.10 1.86
CA PRO A 589 -17.96 16.22 3.32
C PRO A 589 -17.32 15.07 4.09
N LEU A 590 -17.18 13.89 3.46
CA LEU A 590 -16.59 12.68 4.06
C LEU A 590 -15.05 12.72 4.10
N ARG A 591 -14.40 13.66 3.41
CA ARG A 591 -12.94 13.69 3.27
C ARG A 591 -12.37 15.07 3.56
N THR A 592 -11.81 15.24 4.75
CA THR A 592 -11.05 16.44 5.14
C THR A 592 -9.72 16.52 4.40
N SER A 593 -9.42 17.67 3.80
CA SER A 593 -8.14 17.94 3.13
C SER A 593 -7.01 18.12 4.14
N VAL A 594 -5.82 17.58 3.83
CA VAL A 594 -4.58 17.81 4.61
C VAL A 594 -4.02 19.22 4.38
N LEU A 595 -4.43 19.86 3.27
CA LEU A 595 -4.04 21.21 2.89
C LEU A 595 -5.25 22.14 2.99
N SER A 596 -5.08 23.29 3.64
CA SER A 596 -6.14 24.28 3.78
C SER A 596 -5.63 25.67 3.44
N THR A 597 -6.44 26.43 2.70
CA THR A 597 -6.22 27.85 2.43
C THR A 597 -6.72 28.74 3.57
N THR A 598 -7.50 28.18 4.51
CA THR A 598 -8.00 28.88 5.71
C THR A 598 -7.47 28.21 6.98
N ALA A 599 -7.08 29.00 7.99
CA ALA A 599 -6.79 28.47 9.32
C ALA A 599 -8.06 27.81 9.89
N SER A 600 -7.95 26.61 10.46
CA SER A 600 -9.10 25.92 11.06
C SER A 600 -9.03 25.99 12.58
N ASP A 601 -10.16 26.27 13.24
CA ASP A 601 -10.32 25.99 14.66
C ASP A 601 -10.28 24.47 14.90
N ALA A 602 -9.26 24.00 15.61
CA ALA A 602 -9.03 22.58 15.84
C ALA A 602 -9.96 22.04 16.93
N ARG A 603 -10.70 20.96 16.63
CA ARG A 603 -11.04 19.93 17.63
C ARG A 603 -10.00 18.81 17.51
N PRO A 604 -9.31 18.45 18.60
CA PRO A 604 -8.37 17.33 18.58
C PRO A 604 -9.14 16.01 18.52
N GLU A 605 -8.85 15.18 17.53
CA GLU A 605 -9.13 13.74 17.63
C GLU A 605 -8.09 13.11 18.57
N THR A 606 -8.57 12.51 19.66
CA THR A 606 -7.74 11.89 20.69
C THR A 606 -7.18 10.55 20.21
N GLY A 607 -5.86 10.41 20.21
CA GLY A 607 -5.19 9.12 20.06
C GLY A 607 -5.51 8.15 21.21
N PRO A 608 -5.12 6.86 21.10
CA PRO A 608 -5.39 5.87 22.15
C PRO A 608 -4.76 6.31 23.48
N ALA A 609 -5.48 6.08 24.58
CA ALA A 609 -5.03 6.43 25.91
C ALA A 609 -3.70 5.71 26.25
N PRO A 610 -2.72 6.39 26.88
CA PRO A 610 -1.48 5.76 27.33
C PRO A 610 -1.77 4.59 28.27
N ARG A 611 -1.05 3.47 28.12
CA ARG A 611 -1.17 2.33 29.05
C ARG A 611 -0.59 2.71 30.42
N PRO A 612 -1.34 2.57 31.53
CA PRO A 612 -0.82 2.78 32.89
C PRO A 612 0.32 1.81 33.27
N GLU A 613 1.14 2.20 34.24
CA GLU A 613 2.21 1.33 34.79
C GLU A 613 1.65 0.09 35.51
N ALA A 614 0.50 0.22 36.16
CA ALA A 614 -0.20 -0.85 36.86
C ALA A 614 -1.68 -0.86 36.49
N LEU A 615 -2.25 -2.06 36.39
CA LEU A 615 -3.67 -2.28 36.12
C LEU A 615 -4.19 -3.34 37.10
N GLU A 616 -5.44 -3.18 37.53
CA GLU A 616 -6.14 -4.20 38.31
C GLU A 616 -6.87 -5.16 37.39
N GLY A 617 -6.88 -6.45 37.72
CA GLY A 617 -7.52 -7.46 36.86
C GLY A 617 -7.92 -8.74 37.59
N THR A 618 -8.70 -9.56 36.89
CA THR A 618 -9.21 -10.84 37.39
C THR A 618 -8.64 -11.99 36.54
N THR A 619 -8.10 -13.02 37.20
CA THR A 619 -7.63 -14.24 36.53
C THR A 619 -8.64 -15.38 36.67
N TYR A 620 -9.08 -15.91 35.54
CA TYR A 620 -10.03 -17.00 35.44
C TYR A 620 -9.33 -18.29 35.05
N LYS A 621 -9.45 -19.32 35.90
CA LYS A 621 -8.99 -20.66 35.58
C LYS A 621 -10.05 -21.42 34.78
N LEU A 622 -9.66 -21.96 33.63
CA LEU A 622 -10.47 -22.75 32.73
C LEU A 622 -9.90 -24.17 32.62
N LYS A 623 -10.81 -25.17 32.60
CA LYS A 623 -10.49 -26.56 32.30
C LYS A 623 -11.24 -26.95 31.03
N TRP A 624 -10.51 -27.33 29.99
CA TRP A 624 -11.11 -27.82 28.76
C TRP A 624 -11.34 -29.34 28.88
N PRO A 625 -12.58 -29.88 28.77
CA PRO A 625 -12.88 -31.27 29.13
C PRO A 625 -12.16 -32.34 28.31
N LEU A 626 -11.72 -31.99 27.10
CA LEU A 626 -11.08 -32.92 26.17
C LEU A 626 -9.55 -32.95 26.30
N THR A 627 -9.00 -32.18 27.25
CA THR A 627 -7.56 -32.09 27.50
C THR A 627 -7.30 -32.08 29.00
N ASP A 628 -6.15 -32.61 29.44
CA ASP A 628 -5.77 -32.52 30.84
C ASP A 628 -5.23 -31.15 31.28
N GLU A 629 -5.31 -30.16 30.40
CA GLU A 629 -4.69 -28.84 30.57
C GLU A 629 -5.58 -27.82 31.27
N ASN A 630 -4.94 -26.90 32.00
CA ASN A 630 -5.59 -25.72 32.55
C ASN A 630 -5.17 -24.48 31.75
N PHE A 631 -6.14 -23.65 31.41
CA PHE A 631 -5.93 -22.35 30.81
C PHE A 631 -6.23 -21.27 31.83
N TYR A 632 -5.48 -20.17 31.76
CA TYR A 632 -5.64 -19.02 32.63
C TYR A 632 -5.91 -17.80 31.76
N VAL A 633 -7.06 -17.18 31.95
CA VAL A 633 -7.47 -15.96 31.24
C VAL A 633 -7.47 -14.82 32.24
N THR A 634 -6.52 -13.91 32.12
CA THR A 634 -6.44 -12.70 32.95
C THR A 634 -6.98 -11.53 32.17
N ILE A 635 -8.01 -10.85 32.68
CA ILE A 635 -8.53 -9.61 32.09
C ILE A 635 -8.23 -8.47 33.06
N ASN A 636 -7.50 -7.47 32.59
CA ASN A 636 -7.17 -6.25 33.33
C ASN A 636 -8.05 -5.11 32.86
N ASP A 637 -8.46 -4.26 33.81
CA ASP A 637 -9.37 -3.15 33.60
C ASP A 637 -8.68 -1.81 33.79
N ILE A 638 -9.28 -0.77 33.21
CA ILE A 638 -8.94 0.63 33.44
C ILE A 638 -10.15 1.39 33.97
N GLU A 639 -9.89 2.37 34.84
CA GLU A 639 -10.92 3.34 35.23
C GLU A 639 -11.31 4.23 34.04
N THR A 640 -12.60 4.46 33.91
CA THR A 640 -13.18 5.36 32.92
C THR A 640 -13.37 6.75 33.53
N ALA A 641 -13.41 7.79 32.69
CA ALA A 641 -13.65 9.16 33.13
C ALA A 641 -14.96 9.36 33.91
N ASN A 642 -15.91 8.43 33.77
CA ASN A 642 -17.22 8.45 34.43
C ASN A 642 -17.25 7.68 35.77
N GLY A 643 -16.09 7.23 36.27
CA GLY A 643 -15.98 6.51 37.55
C GLY A 643 -16.34 5.02 37.50
N GLY A 644 -16.60 4.46 36.32
CA GLY A 644 -16.77 3.01 36.10
C GLY A 644 -15.47 2.33 35.66
N ARG A 645 -15.44 0.99 35.61
CA ARG A 645 -14.31 0.21 35.07
C ARG A 645 -14.68 -0.40 33.72
N ARG A 646 -13.71 -0.50 32.83
CA ARG A 646 -13.86 -1.25 31.57
C ARG A 646 -12.67 -2.17 31.32
N PRO A 647 -12.85 -3.30 30.60
CA PRO A 647 -11.74 -4.15 30.18
C PRO A 647 -10.76 -3.36 29.30
N PHE A 648 -9.47 -3.54 29.56
CA PHE A 648 -8.39 -2.84 28.88
C PHE A 648 -7.42 -3.79 28.16
N GLU A 649 -7.11 -4.94 28.75
CA GLU A 649 -6.27 -5.97 28.12
C GLU A 649 -6.58 -7.38 28.66
N ILE A 650 -6.25 -8.40 27.87
CA ILE A 650 -6.51 -9.81 28.18
C ILE A 650 -5.29 -10.67 27.87
N PHE A 651 -4.89 -11.50 28.84
CA PHE A 651 -3.80 -12.47 28.71
C PHE A 651 -4.33 -13.89 28.81
N ILE A 652 -3.90 -14.75 27.89
CA ILE A 652 -4.28 -16.16 27.88
C ILE A 652 -3.01 -16.99 28.01
N ALA A 653 -2.91 -17.75 29.11
CA ALA A 653 -1.77 -18.61 29.41
C ALA A 653 -2.19 -20.08 29.52
N SER A 654 -1.33 -20.97 29.02
CA SER A 654 -1.40 -22.42 29.23
C SER A 654 -0.02 -22.94 29.61
N ARG A 655 0.04 -24.10 30.28
CA ARG A 655 1.30 -24.82 30.54
C ARG A 655 1.72 -25.73 29.39
N SER A 656 0.91 -25.83 28.35
CA SER A 656 1.17 -26.68 27.18
C SER A 656 1.92 -25.94 26.09
N ALA A 657 2.89 -26.62 25.49
CA ALA A 657 3.65 -26.11 24.34
C ALA A 657 2.86 -26.19 23.03
N GLU A 658 1.76 -26.95 22.96
CA GLU A 658 1.07 -27.29 21.71
C GLU A 658 0.36 -26.08 21.06
N HIS A 659 -0.01 -25.06 21.84
CA HIS A 659 -0.80 -23.92 21.36
C HIS A 659 -0.22 -22.55 21.75
N VAL A 660 1.04 -22.48 22.18
CA VAL A 660 1.67 -21.24 22.69
C VAL A 660 1.64 -20.10 21.67
N GLU A 661 1.95 -20.38 20.40
CA GLU A 661 1.96 -19.37 19.34
C GLU A 661 0.55 -18.80 19.07
N LEU A 662 -0.44 -19.68 18.96
CA LEU A 662 -1.85 -19.32 18.72
C LEU A 662 -2.45 -18.52 19.90
N LEU A 663 -2.20 -18.95 21.15
CA LEU A 663 -2.68 -18.25 22.33
C LEU A 663 -1.98 -16.90 22.54
N SER A 664 -0.70 -16.80 22.17
CA SER A 664 0.04 -15.54 22.16
C SER A 664 -0.51 -14.57 21.12
N ALA A 665 -0.76 -15.05 19.89
CA ALA A 665 -1.38 -14.25 18.83
C ALA A 665 -2.79 -13.75 19.24
N LEU A 666 -3.61 -14.62 19.83
CA LEU A 666 -4.94 -14.26 20.33
C LEU A 666 -4.88 -13.25 21.48
N THR A 667 -3.96 -13.44 22.44
CA THR A 667 -3.68 -12.51 23.55
C THR A 667 -3.33 -11.11 23.04
N ILE A 668 -2.38 -11.02 22.10
CA ILE A 668 -1.94 -9.76 21.51
C ILE A 668 -3.10 -9.07 20.78
N THR A 669 -3.85 -9.84 19.99
CA THR A 669 -4.96 -9.32 19.17
C THR A 669 -6.08 -8.77 20.05
N LEU A 670 -6.58 -9.56 21.01
CA LEU A 670 -7.68 -9.14 21.87
C LEU A 670 -7.28 -7.96 22.77
N SER A 671 -6.06 -7.96 23.31
CA SER A 671 -5.55 -6.83 24.10
C SER A 671 -5.44 -5.55 23.26
N ALA A 672 -4.96 -5.65 22.01
CA ALA A 672 -4.87 -4.48 21.13
C ALA A 672 -6.24 -3.87 20.83
N ILE A 673 -7.27 -4.71 20.64
CA ILE A 673 -8.65 -4.26 20.41
C ILE A 673 -9.21 -3.59 21.67
N MET A 674 -9.10 -4.24 22.84
CA MET A 674 -9.60 -3.70 24.12
C MET A 674 -8.99 -2.33 24.50
N ARG A 675 -7.75 -2.05 24.10
CA ARG A 675 -7.12 -0.74 24.33
C ARG A 675 -7.68 0.37 23.44
N ARG A 676 -8.29 0.02 22.30
CA ARG A 676 -8.75 0.97 21.27
C ARG A 676 -10.27 1.15 21.24
N THR A 677 -11.03 0.22 21.81
CA THR A 677 -12.48 0.33 21.95
C THR A 677 -12.87 0.68 23.39
N GLU A 678 -13.94 1.46 23.55
CA GLU A 678 -14.57 1.67 24.86
C GLU A 678 -15.48 0.49 25.24
N ASP A 679 -16.06 -0.20 24.25
CA ASP A 679 -16.90 -1.38 24.44
C ASP A 679 -16.36 -2.58 23.62
N PRO A 680 -15.79 -3.60 24.27
CA PRO A 680 -15.33 -4.83 23.61
C PRO A 680 -16.41 -5.93 23.52
N SER A 681 -17.68 -5.63 23.80
CA SER A 681 -18.77 -6.62 23.85
C SER A 681 -18.92 -7.43 22.55
N PHE A 682 -18.71 -6.81 21.38
CA PHE A 682 -18.81 -7.48 20.07
C PHE A 682 -17.84 -8.67 19.93
N LEU A 683 -16.68 -8.64 20.59
CA LEU A 683 -15.69 -9.73 20.59
C LEU A 683 -16.29 -11.02 21.16
N ILE A 684 -17.26 -10.92 22.06
CA ILE A 684 -17.92 -12.08 22.64
C ILE A 684 -18.68 -12.84 21.56
N GLU A 685 -19.41 -12.15 20.69
CA GLU A 685 -20.18 -12.77 19.62
C GLU A 685 -19.25 -13.46 18.62
N ASP A 686 -18.25 -12.73 18.13
CA ASP A 686 -17.26 -13.23 17.17
C ASP A 686 -16.54 -14.47 17.72
N LEU A 687 -15.99 -14.39 18.93
CA LEU A 687 -15.26 -15.51 19.55
C LEU A 687 -16.17 -16.70 19.87
N SER A 688 -17.46 -16.47 20.15
CA SER A 688 -18.43 -17.54 20.40
C SER A 688 -18.72 -18.38 19.15
N THR A 689 -18.51 -17.82 17.95
CA THR A 689 -18.71 -18.54 16.67
C THR A 689 -17.52 -19.42 16.27
N VAL A 690 -16.35 -19.20 16.87
CA VAL A 690 -15.12 -19.94 16.56
C VAL A 690 -15.26 -21.41 16.96
N ARG A 691 -15.20 -22.30 15.97
CA ARG A 691 -15.27 -23.75 16.17
C ARG A 691 -13.87 -24.36 16.27
N GLY A 692 -13.62 -25.07 17.36
CA GLY A 692 -12.45 -25.93 17.51
C GLY A 692 -12.64 -27.27 16.79
N ALA A 693 -11.57 -28.07 16.73
CA ALA A 693 -11.59 -29.41 16.14
C ALA A 693 -12.63 -30.34 16.80
N GLN A 694 -12.93 -30.11 18.09
CA GLN A 694 -13.93 -30.83 18.86
C GLN A 694 -14.63 -29.84 19.82
N GLY A 695 -15.95 -29.93 19.95
CA GLY A 695 -16.73 -29.21 20.97
C GLY A 695 -17.00 -30.07 22.21
N ALA A 696 -17.23 -29.44 23.36
CA ALA A 696 -17.40 -30.13 24.63
C ALA A 696 -18.50 -29.51 25.49
N TRP A 697 -19.12 -30.30 26.37
CA TRP A 697 -20.02 -29.80 27.40
C TRP A 697 -19.22 -29.25 28.57
N VAL A 698 -19.39 -27.95 28.87
CA VAL A 698 -18.75 -27.26 30.00
C VAL A 698 -19.86 -26.63 30.84
N ASN A 699 -19.93 -26.98 32.13
CA ASN A 699 -20.93 -26.46 33.09
C ASN A 699 -22.39 -26.55 32.58
N GLY A 700 -22.76 -27.67 31.95
CA GLY A 700 -24.13 -27.90 31.47
C GLY A 700 -24.47 -27.22 30.14
N ARG A 701 -23.52 -26.57 29.46
CA ARG A 701 -23.69 -25.98 28.12
C ARG A 701 -22.70 -26.56 27.13
N TYR A 702 -23.15 -26.83 25.89
CA TYR A 702 -22.25 -27.23 24.81
C TYR A 702 -21.47 -26.02 24.28
N VAL A 703 -20.15 -26.12 24.23
CA VAL A 703 -19.23 -25.07 23.78
C VAL A 703 -18.42 -25.58 22.59
N ASN A 704 -18.39 -24.80 21.50
CA ASN A 704 -17.83 -25.22 20.21
C ASN A 704 -16.30 -25.28 20.13
N GLY A 705 -15.59 -24.96 21.21
CA GLY A 705 -14.13 -24.98 21.27
C GLY A 705 -13.60 -24.10 22.41
N ILE A 706 -12.28 -24.10 22.60
CA ILE A 706 -11.63 -23.32 23.66
C ILE A 706 -11.81 -21.81 23.48
N VAL A 707 -11.80 -21.32 22.24
CA VAL A 707 -11.98 -19.88 21.94
C VAL A 707 -13.39 -19.42 22.32
N ALA A 708 -14.41 -20.23 22.03
CA ALA A 708 -15.77 -19.96 22.46
C ALA A 708 -15.92 -20.01 24.00
N LEU A 709 -15.12 -20.83 24.70
CA LEU A 709 -15.07 -20.83 26.16
C LEU A 709 -14.43 -19.55 26.73
N ILE A 710 -13.42 -19.00 26.05
CA ILE A 710 -12.82 -17.69 26.41
C ILE A 710 -13.84 -16.56 26.21
N ALA A 711 -14.67 -16.62 25.16
CA ALA A 711 -15.76 -15.68 24.95
C ALA A 711 -16.74 -15.64 26.14
N GLU A 712 -17.05 -16.81 26.71
CA GLU A 712 -17.90 -16.90 27.91
C GLU A 712 -17.23 -16.25 29.14
N VAL A 713 -15.91 -16.39 29.29
CA VAL A 713 -15.17 -15.69 30.35
C VAL A 713 -15.24 -14.18 30.18
N MET A 714 -15.09 -13.70 28.95
CA MET A 714 -15.23 -12.27 28.64
C MET A 714 -16.64 -11.79 28.97
N ARG A 715 -17.68 -12.51 28.54
CA ARG A 715 -19.08 -12.21 28.87
C ARG A 715 -19.30 -12.10 30.38
N ARG A 716 -18.83 -13.09 31.14
CA ARG A 716 -18.94 -13.07 32.62
C ARG A 716 -18.20 -11.87 33.23
N HIS A 717 -17.03 -11.53 32.70
CA HIS A 717 -16.25 -10.42 33.22
C HIS A 717 -16.90 -9.06 32.92
N LEU A 718 -17.41 -8.84 31.69
CA LEU A 718 -18.18 -7.64 31.39
C LEU A 718 -19.45 -7.53 32.22
N ALA A 719 -20.16 -8.64 32.47
CA ALA A 719 -21.32 -8.66 33.35
C ALA A 719 -20.95 -8.30 34.80
N ALA A 720 -19.80 -8.76 35.31
CA ALA A 720 -19.31 -8.40 36.64
C ALA A 720 -18.96 -6.91 36.78
N LEU A 721 -18.61 -6.25 35.67
CA LEU A 721 -18.39 -4.80 35.60
C LEU A 721 -19.68 -3.99 35.37
N GLY A 722 -20.84 -4.65 35.23
CA GLY A 722 -22.11 -4.00 34.92
C GLY A 722 -22.23 -3.48 33.48
N LEU A 723 -21.36 -3.95 32.58
CA LEU A 723 -21.33 -3.54 31.16
C LEU A 723 -22.19 -4.42 30.26
N LEU A 724 -22.61 -5.58 30.75
CA LEU A 724 -23.54 -6.50 30.09
C LEU A 724 -24.49 -7.11 31.10
N ASP A 725 -25.66 -7.55 30.64
CA ASP A 725 -26.57 -8.33 31.48
C ASP A 725 -25.92 -9.65 31.89
N ALA A 726 -26.18 -10.07 33.15
CA ALA A 726 -25.74 -11.37 33.62
C ALA A 726 -26.39 -12.47 32.76
N PRO A 727 -25.65 -13.53 32.38
CA PRO A 727 -26.22 -14.62 31.60
C PRO A 727 -27.40 -15.24 32.35
N GLU A 728 -28.53 -15.45 31.67
CA GLU A 728 -29.67 -16.14 32.26
C GLU A 728 -29.26 -17.53 32.76
N PRO A 729 -29.73 -17.97 33.94
CA PRO A 729 -29.50 -19.34 34.39
C PRO A 729 -30.13 -20.30 33.37
N ALA A 730 -29.33 -21.26 32.90
CA ALA A 730 -29.74 -22.17 31.86
C ALA A 730 -31.05 -22.92 32.23
N ALA A 731 -32.14 -22.56 31.55
CA ALA A 731 -33.43 -23.23 31.67
C ALA A 731 -33.50 -24.46 30.75
N HIS A 732 -32.64 -25.45 30.96
CA HIS A 732 -32.83 -26.79 30.40
C HIS A 732 -32.32 -27.85 31.38
N ALA A 733 -33.26 -28.65 31.91
CA ALA A 733 -32.95 -29.85 32.65
C ALA A 733 -32.05 -30.75 31.79
N ALA A 734 -30.95 -31.22 32.39
CA ALA A 734 -30.12 -32.26 31.79
C ALA A 734 -31.03 -33.44 31.38
N PRO A 735 -30.95 -33.93 30.14
CA PRO A 735 -31.63 -35.17 29.82
C PRO A 735 -31.09 -36.26 30.76
N GLU A 736 -32.01 -37.00 31.38
CA GLU A 736 -31.68 -38.14 32.22
C GLU A 736 -30.62 -39.00 31.54
N ALA A 737 -29.58 -39.34 32.30
CA ALA A 737 -28.48 -40.16 31.87
C ALA A 737 -29.01 -41.51 31.34
N LYS A 738 -29.19 -41.61 30.02
CA LYS A 738 -29.06 -42.89 29.35
C LYS A 738 -27.62 -43.31 29.60
N THR A 739 -27.47 -44.35 30.40
CA THR A 739 -26.23 -45.03 30.73
C THR A 739 -25.25 -44.94 29.56
N ALA A 740 -24.25 -44.08 29.71
CA ALA A 740 -23.14 -44.01 28.77
C ALA A 740 -22.55 -45.42 28.73
N THR A 741 -22.60 -46.07 27.57
CA THR A 741 -21.82 -47.27 27.34
C THR A 741 -20.37 -46.87 27.60
N PRO A 742 -19.66 -47.50 28.55
CA PRO A 742 -18.29 -47.08 28.88
C PRO A 742 -17.48 -47.06 27.59
N ALA A 743 -16.75 -45.98 27.31
CA ALA A 743 -15.90 -45.94 26.12
C ALA A 743 -14.76 -46.95 26.30
N GLY A 744 -14.68 -47.93 25.40
CA GLY A 744 -13.60 -48.91 25.37
C GLY A 744 -12.36 -48.33 24.69
N GLU A 745 -11.27 -49.10 24.65
CA GLU A 745 -10.10 -48.73 23.85
C GLU A 745 -10.48 -48.63 22.35
N LEU A 746 -9.64 -47.95 21.55
CA LEU A 746 -9.82 -47.87 20.11
C LEU A 746 -9.60 -49.25 19.48
N CYS A 747 -10.60 -49.73 18.74
CA CYS A 747 -10.46 -50.95 17.98
C CYS A 747 -9.51 -50.73 16.79
N PRO A 748 -8.47 -51.57 16.59
CA PRO A 748 -7.52 -51.40 15.49
C PRO A 748 -8.12 -51.69 14.11
N GLN A 749 -9.32 -52.28 14.03
CA GLN A 749 -10.00 -52.58 12.78
C GLN A 749 -11.01 -51.51 12.36
N CYS A 750 -11.81 -50.97 13.29
CA CYS A 750 -12.87 -50.00 12.96
C CYS A 750 -12.68 -48.61 13.58
N HIS A 751 -11.63 -48.41 14.39
CA HIS A 751 -11.29 -47.15 15.06
C HIS A 751 -12.39 -46.58 15.98
N ALA A 752 -13.42 -47.37 16.30
CA ALA A 752 -14.43 -47.00 17.28
C ALA A 752 -13.92 -47.30 18.71
N PRO A 753 -14.18 -46.45 19.72
CA PRO A 753 -13.78 -46.65 21.12
C PRO A 753 -14.67 -47.67 21.81
N THR A 754 -14.60 -48.91 21.34
CA THR A 754 -15.54 -50.00 21.65
C THR A 754 -14.83 -51.33 21.91
N LEU A 755 -13.52 -51.30 22.20
CA LEU A 755 -12.71 -52.48 22.51
C LEU A 755 -12.62 -52.69 24.04
N PHE A 756 -13.09 -53.83 24.54
CA PHE A 756 -13.12 -54.16 25.97
C PHE A 756 -12.43 -55.49 26.25
N ARG A 757 -11.86 -55.64 27.44
CA ARG A 757 -11.27 -56.91 27.89
C ARG A 757 -12.36 -57.79 28.49
N GLN A 758 -12.65 -58.92 27.83
CA GLN A 758 -13.67 -59.88 28.23
C GLN A 758 -13.10 -61.29 28.10
N GLU A 759 -13.23 -62.11 29.14
CA GLU A 759 -12.78 -63.52 29.15
C GLU A 759 -11.29 -63.70 28.78
N GLY A 760 -10.43 -62.77 29.22
CA GLY A 760 -8.98 -62.81 28.95
C GLY A 760 -8.53 -62.24 27.60
N CYS A 761 -9.47 -61.91 26.71
CA CYS A 761 -9.22 -61.37 25.36
C CYS A 761 -9.79 -59.96 25.21
N LYS A 762 -9.28 -59.14 24.27
CA LYS A 762 -9.91 -57.85 23.93
C LYS A 762 -10.88 -58.07 22.76
N LYS A 763 -12.16 -57.72 22.95
CA LYS A 763 -13.25 -57.85 21.97
C LYS A 763 -13.88 -56.50 21.64
N CYS A 764 -14.14 -56.22 20.36
CA CYS A 764 -14.79 -54.99 19.91
C CYS A 764 -16.28 -55.22 19.71
N ILE A 765 -17.11 -54.48 20.44
CA ILE A 765 -18.58 -54.62 20.35
C ILE A 765 -19.17 -53.98 19.08
N ASN A 766 -18.40 -53.17 18.33
CA ASN A 766 -18.87 -52.51 17.10
C ASN A 766 -18.63 -53.35 15.84
N CYS A 767 -17.49 -54.05 15.74
CA CYS A 767 -17.12 -54.78 14.51
C CYS A 767 -16.75 -56.25 14.72
N GLY A 768 -16.76 -56.75 15.96
CA GLY A 768 -16.49 -58.17 16.26
C GLY A 768 -15.00 -58.54 16.37
N TYR A 769 -14.08 -57.59 16.21
CA TYR A 769 -12.63 -57.83 16.34
C TYR A 769 -12.24 -58.45 17.70
N SER A 770 -11.40 -59.50 17.69
CA SER A 770 -10.93 -60.23 18.87
C SER A 770 -9.41 -60.41 18.82
N THR A 771 -8.69 -60.16 19.93
CA THR A 771 -7.23 -60.40 19.99
C THR A 771 -6.83 -61.87 20.06
N CYS A 772 -7.80 -62.78 20.16
CA CYS A 772 -7.56 -64.21 20.35
C CYS A 772 -8.01 -65.05 19.15
N GLY A 773 -8.31 -64.40 18.01
CA GLY A 773 -9.01 -65.01 16.88
C GLY A 773 -10.48 -64.69 16.91
#